data_AF-A0A9X1UGP2-F1
#
_entry.id   AF-A0A9X1UGP2-F1
#
_cell.length_a   1.000
_cell.length_b   1.000
_cell.length_c   1.000
_cell.angle_alpha   90.00
_cell.angle_beta   90.00
_cell.angle_gamma   90.00
#
_symmetry.space_group_name_H-M   'P 1'
#
loop_
_entity.id
_entity.type
_entity.pdbx_description
1 polymer ?
#
loop_
_entity_poly.entity_id
_entity_poly.type
_entity_poly.pdbx_seq_one_letter_code
_entity_poly.pdbx_strand_id
1 'polypeptide(L)'
;MPTPAEEQIKAQLDLLLQLELDGMDAVDKANLRSEIRKIEVEYAKSVEKGKSSAYYKDVSDSIAKNLPALVNGIYSANNAFKKGDYVSGSAAIMNICASVLPILTAVSATAGPAGVLIGAIFSVVAQILSFFAPQQPSLESKIAKLLDQLRADEEIETIKAFSHSISSYTSSLRSKCLGEKKWKAAVALSGTVSLEKGSTEVVGTNTKFSATAEVGQWLTFDSDTPPTPYKIAKITNDTRLTLATPYTGQSLTGGTCKYRHQKIVKRSIDEILEMPLTDEKEADAFRIELMGLGWGLDRNQAKLDTPVFWSWRVAAYLQKESNQSKEQWPEVLGLWCQTYVELLTANTMLSCMASPGKLEALLAATQESNKTSPLSDGVKALCHEAVLNLGVLVKELPASWEADKEEMRNIVTAVRPVAREHGLYAHLGTWMDGLILYVARGNGQARELAWDYKKNTAWLVSMSVHAPKTQVDSFTPKYELLVVESGAGRVWRHHLDSVRGDLADGTVVIAPRSSRPERFLDVSGFAFHDKTPGVDASTHPRTLAALVVEDSAHARYVNYYTFDKDLKSTRVDTEPYLSDVAEIRSLYLPASTLPDDPHADALTGANRPEANSVLTYGGIRGSNRLHVMEWIDASTVEGPQNWTTYNGVEIDAHYVWLYGRGGIACATHTSMLKARRGKIARPAWIYHDFDKQFTRPEVNSLCPCVDGTLTVAMIGQIYTADYKIDRKTNRIVTSSWVRRGGKATQVVKMPIPCWSVLESLNERLRDE
;
A
#
# COMPACT_ATOMS: atom_id res chain seq x y z
N MET A 1 -18.56 -25.02 47.51
CA MET A 1 -19.73 -25.71 46.93
C MET A 1 -19.96 -25.11 45.56
N PRO A 2 -20.30 -25.91 44.53
CA PRO A 2 -20.57 -25.38 43.20
C PRO A 2 -21.77 -24.43 43.23
N THR A 3 -21.75 -23.42 42.36
CA THR A 3 -22.89 -22.50 42.23
C THR A 3 -24.03 -23.16 41.45
N PRO A 4 -25.30 -22.70 41.59
CA PRO A 4 -26.41 -23.22 40.80
C PRO A 4 -26.16 -23.15 39.27
N ALA A 5 -25.39 -22.15 38.81
CA ALA A 5 -24.99 -22.02 37.41
C ALA A 5 -23.96 -23.10 37.00
N GLU A 6 -22.99 -23.42 37.86
CA GLU A 6 -22.03 -24.50 37.63
C GLU A 6 -22.69 -25.88 37.61
N GLU A 7 -23.64 -26.12 38.50
CA GLU A 7 -24.44 -27.36 38.50
C GLU A 7 -25.29 -27.49 37.24
N GLN A 8 -25.91 -26.39 36.79
CA GLN A 8 -26.67 -26.35 35.54
C GLN A 8 -25.79 -26.64 34.33
N ILE A 9 -24.60 -26.03 34.24
CA ILE A 9 -23.65 -26.26 33.14
C ILE A 9 -23.18 -27.71 33.11
N LYS A 10 -22.85 -28.27 34.26
CA LYS A 10 -22.47 -29.68 34.35
C LYS A 10 -23.58 -30.60 33.85
N ALA A 11 -24.83 -30.34 34.26
CA ALA A 11 -25.98 -31.09 33.77
C ALA A 11 -26.17 -30.95 32.24
N GLN A 12 -25.90 -29.78 31.65
CA GLN A 12 -25.97 -29.57 30.19
C GLN A 12 -24.84 -30.31 29.44
N LEU A 13 -23.63 -30.35 29.99
CA LEU A 13 -22.51 -31.11 29.43
C LEU A 13 -22.75 -32.62 29.56
N ASP A 14 -23.33 -33.07 30.67
CA ASP A 14 -23.75 -34.47 30.86
C ASP A 14 -24.83 -34.89 29.86
N LEU A 15 -25.77 -33.99 29.54
CA LEU A 15 -26.74 -34.20 28.46
C LEU A 15 -26.02 -34.35 27.11
N LEU A 16 -25.10 -33.44 26.75
CA LEU A 16 -24.34 -33.58 25.50
C LEU A 16 -23.53 -34.89 25.43
N LEU A 17 -23.00 -35.39 26.56
CA LEU A 17 -22.29 -36.67 26.61
C LEU A 17 -23.19 -37.89 26.37
N GLN A 18 -24.50 -37.74 26.59
CA GLN A 18 -25.54 -38.75 26.32
C GLN A 18 -26.09 -38.67 24.90
N LEU A 19 -25.69 -37.68 24.09
CA LEU A 19 -26.17 -37.53 22.72
C LEU A 19 -25.68 -38.69 21.84
N GLU A 20 -26.62 -39.40 21.21
CA GLU A 20 -26.35 -40.42 20.19
C GLU A 20 -26.98 -39.99 18.85
N LEU A 21 -26.12 -39.67 17.88
CA LEU A 21 -26.52 -39.29 16.52
C LEU A 21 -26.47 -40.51 15.61
N ASP A 22 -27.45 -40.61 14.71
CA ASP A 22 -27.53 -41.72 13.77
C ASP A 22 -26.35 -41.62 12.77
N GLY A 23 -25.57 -42.70 12.65
CA GLY A 23 -24.36 -42.73 11.81
C GLY A 23 -23.05 -42.35 12.51
N MET A 24 -23.08 -42.01 13.81
CA MET A 24 -21.87 -41.74 14.60
C MET A 24 -21.10 -43.02 14.90
N ASP A 25 -19.85 -43.12 14.45
CA ASP A 25 -18.98 -44.26 14.74
C ASP A 25 -18.30 -44.15 16.12
N ALA A 26 -17.57 -45.20 16.53
CA ALA A 26 -16.91 -45.23 17.83
C ALA A 26 -15.79 -44.18 17.99
N VAL A 27 -15.16 -43.77 16.89
CA VAL A 27 -14.08 -42.78 16.87
C VAL A 27 -14.67 -41.37 17.00
N ASP A 28 -15.74 -41.06 16.27
CA ASP A 28 -16.47 -39.80 16.36
C ASP A 28 -17.06 -39.60 17.76
N LYS A 29 -17.61 -40.67 18.35
CA LYS A 29 -18.11 -40.66 19.73
C LYS A 29 -16.99 -40.38 20.74
N ALA A 30 -15.79 -40.91 20.52
CA ALA A 30 -14.65 -40.66 21.40
C ALA A 30 -14.14 -39.21 21.26
N ASN A 31 -14.07 -38.69 20.03
CA ASN A 31 -13.67 -37.31 19.74
C ASN A 31 -14.65 -36.31 20.36
N LEU A 32 -15.95 -36.51 20.17
CA LEU A 32 -16.99 -35.65 20.75
C LEU A 32 -16.91 -35.62 22.28
N ARG A 33 -16.73 -36.78 22.92
CA ARG A 33 -16.55 -36.87 24.37
C ARG A 33 -15.29 -36.17 24.85
N SER A 34 -14.20 -36.25 24.10
CA SER A 34 -12.95 -35.55 24.42
C SER A 34 -13.14 -34.03 24.39
N GLU A 35 -13.80 -33.50 23.37
CA GLU A 35 -14.04 -32.06 23.24
C GLU A 35 -15.03 -31.54 24.30
N ILE A 36 -16.09 -32.28 24.63
CA ILE A 36 -17.00 -31.91 25.71
C ILE A 36 -16.28 -31.86 27.07
N ARG A 37 -15.35 -32.80 27.34
CA ARG A 37 -14.52 -32.77 28.57
C ARG A 37 -13.55 -31.59 28.59
N LYS A 38 -13.01 -31.17 27.43
CA LYS A 38 -12.19 -29.95 27.35
C LYS A 38 -13.02 -28.71 27.71
N ILE A 39 -14.28 -28.64 27.28
CA ILE A 39 -15.20 -27.55 27.66
C ILE A 39 -15.35 -27.51 29.19
N GLU A 40 -15.59 -28.66 29.83
CA GLU A 40 -15.74 -28.76 31.29
C GLU A 40 -14.48 -28.26 32.03
N VAL A 41 -13.30 -28.73 31.61
CA VAL A 41 -12.02 -28.38 32.24
C VAL A 41 -11.69 -26.90 32.05
N GLU A 42 -11.85 -26.36 30.84
CA GLU A 42 -11.51 -24.97 30.55
C GLU A 42 -12.55 -23.98 31.09
N TYR A 43 -13.82 -24.38 31.21
CA TYR A 43 -14.83 -23.60 31.91
C TYR A 43 -14.48 -23.47 33.40
N ALA A 44 -14.14 -24.57 34.08
CA ALA A 44 -13.73 -24.54 35.48
C ALA A 44 -12.50 -23.64 35.71
N LYS A 45 -11.51 -23.68 34.81
CA LYS A 45 -10.35 -22.78 34.83
C LYS A 45 -10.75 -21.31 34.63
N SER A 46 -11.71 -21.05 33.75
CA SER A 46 -12.21 -19.69 33.47
C SER A 46 -12.95 -19.10 34.66
N VAL A 47 -13.80 -19.89 35.34
CA VAL A 47 -14.46 -19.48 36.59
C VAL A 47 -13.44 -19.14 37.68
N GLU A 48 -12.41 -19.97 37.87
CA GLU A 48 -11.37 -19.71 38.87
C GLU A 48 -10.61 -18.41 38.57
N LYS A 49 -10.22 -18.20 37.31
CA LYS A 49 -9.57 -16.97 36.86
C LYS A 49 -10.50 -15.76 36.96
N GLY A 50 -11.80 -15.95 36.73
CA GLY A 50 -12.85 -14.94 36.83
C GLY A 50 -12.99 -14.31 38.22
N LYS A 51 -12.49 -14.96 39.28
CA LYS A 51 -12.38 -14.36 40.63
C LYS A 51 -11.43 -13.16 40.68
N SER A 52 -10.49 -13.08 39.75
CA SER A 52 -9.43 -12.06 39.70
C SER A 52 -9.40 -11.25 38.40
N SER A 53 -10.20 -11.61 37.40
CA SER A 53 -10.21 -10.98 36.08
C SER A 53 -11.64 -10.79 35.55
N ALA A 54 -12.00 -9.54 35.27
CA ALA A 54 -13.30 -9.18 34.68
C ALA A 54 -13.53 -9.90 33.33
N TYR A 55 -12.48 -10.01 32.52
CA TYR A 55 -12.53 -10.74 31.25
C TYR A 55 -12.93 -12.20 31.43
N TYR A 56 -12.24 -12.96 32.28
CA TYR A 56 -12.57 -14.38 32.48
C TYR A 56 -13.94 -14.59 33.12
N LYS A 57 -14.41 -13.61 33.90
CA LYS A 57 -15.77 -13.59 34.43
C LYS A 57 -16.81 -13.37 33.32
N ASP A 58 -16.61 -12.41 32.42
CA ASP A 58 -17.51 -12.16 31.29
C ASP A 58 -17.57 -13.38 30.35
N VAL A 59 -16.43 -14.06 30.14
CA VAL A 59 -16.35 -15.32 29.39
C VAL A 59 -17.16 -16.42 30.08
N SER A 60 -16.96 -16.67 31.38
CA SER A 60 -17.70 -17.70 32.10
C SER A 60 -19.20 -17.39 32.18
N ASP A 61 -19.57 -16.12 32.38
CA ASP A 61 -20.96 -15.69 32.47
C ASP A 61 -21.68 -15.82 31.12
N SER A 62 -21.01 -15.48 30.01
CA SER A 62 -21.56 -15.66 28.67
C SER A 62 -21.75 -17.14 28.33
N ILE A 63 -20.80 -18.01 28.70
CA ILE A 63 -20.94 -19.46 28.50
C ILE A 63 -22.08 -20.01 29.36
N ALA A 64 -22.15 -19.65 30.64
CA ALA A 64 -23.20 -20.08 31.55
C ALA A 64 -24.60 -19.70 31.03
N LYS A 65 -24.73 -18.50 30.47
CA LYS A 65 -25.98 -17.97 29.95
C LYS A 65 -26.42 -18.65 28.64
N ASN A 66 -25.48 -18.99 27.76
CA ASN A 66 -25.81 -19.37 26.38
C ASN A 66 -25.66 -20.87 26.08
N LEU A 67 -24.85 -21.61 26.86
CA LEU A 67 -24.68 -23.06 26.71
C LEU A 67 -26.01 -23.84 26.81
N PRO A 68 -26.96 -23.53 27.72
CA PRO A 68 -28.25 -24.23 27.74
C PRO A 68 -29.05 -24.07 26.44
N ALA A 69 -29.02 -22.88 25.83
CA ALA A 69 -29.69 -22.65 24.54
C ALA A 69 -29.01 -23.43 23.40
N LEU A 70 -27.68 -23.54 23.44
CA LEU A 70 -26.90 -24.34 22.51
C LEU A 70 -27.30 -25.83 22.58
N VAL A 71 -27.30 -26.41 23.78
CA VAL A 71 -27.67 -27.81 24.00
C VAL A 71 -29.12 -28.08 23.60
N ASN A 72 -30.04 -27.20 23.96
CA ASN A 72 -31.44 -27.32 23.56
C ASN A 72 -31.60 -27.25 22.03
N GLY A 73 -30.85 -26.37 21.36
CA GLY A 73 -30.81 -26.28 19.90
C GLY A 73 -30.34 -27.59 19.25
N ILE A 74 -29.29 -28.20 19.79
CA ILE A 74 -28.74 -29.48 19.33
C ILE A 74 -29.76 -30.61 19.45
N TYR A 75 -30.42 -30.74 20.61
CA TYR A 75 -31.45 -31.76 20.81
C TYR A 75 -32.69 -31.53 19.94
N SER A 76 -33.08 -30.26 19.75
CA SER A 76 -34.20 -29.89 18.89
C SER A 76 -33.90 -30.22 17.44
N ALA A 77 -32.67 -29.96 16.97
CA ALA A 77 -32.21 -30.33 15.64
C ALA A 77 -32.22 -31.86 15.46
N ASN A 78 -31.62 -32.61 16.38
CA ASN A 78 -31.59 -34.08 16.34
C ASN A 78 -33.00 -34.68 16.26
N ASN A 79 -33.90 -34.22 17.12
CA ASN A 79 -35.28 -34.70 17.15
C ASN A 79 -36.07 -34.35 15.89
N ALA A 80 -35.85 -33.16 15.31
CA ALA A 80 -36.51 -32.74 14.08
C ALA A 80 -36.02 -33.55 12.88
N PHE A 81 -34.70 -33.73 12.74
CA PHE A 81 -34.13 -34.51 11.64
C PHE A 81 -34.47 -36.00 11.72
N LYS A 82 -34.50 -36.62 12.92
CA LYS A 82 -34.99 -38.00 13.10
C LYS A 82 -36.45 -38.20 12.66
N LYS A 83 -37.25 -37.14 12.70
CA LYS A 83 -38.65 -37.14 12.26
C LYS A 83 -38.82 -36.74 10.78
N GLY A 84 -37.73 -36.45 10.06
CA GLY A 84 -37.77 -35.95 8.69
C GLY A 84 -38.27 -34.50 8.56
N ASP A 85 -38.30 -33.74 9.65
CA ASP A 85 -38.70 -32.33 9.65
C ASP A 85 -37.47 -31.42 9.45
N TYR A 86 -37.08 -31.27 8.18
CA TYR A 86 -35.91 -30.50 7.79
C TYR A 86 -36.07 -28.98 8.02
N VAL A 87 -37.31 -28.47 8.09
CA VAL A 87 -37.59 -27.05 8.30
C VAL A 87 -37.35 -26.69 9.77
N SER A 88 -37.92 -27.47 10.70
CA SER A 88 -37.65 -27.30 12.13
C SER A 88 -36.20 -27.64 12.48
N GLY A 89 -35.59 -28.61 11.79
CA GLY A 89 -34.17 -28.92 11.92
C GLY A 89 -33.30 -27.73 11.54
N SER A 90 -33.57 -27.08 10.41
CA SER A 90 -32.87 -25.87 9.97
C SER A 90 -33.07 -24.68 10.93
N ALA A 91 -34.28 -24.50 11.46
CA ALA A 91 -34.57 -23.47 12.46
C ALA A 91 -33.82 -23.72 13.78
N ALA A 92 -33.73 -24.97 14.21
CA ALA A 92 -32.95 -25.36 15.38
C ALA A 92 -31.44 -25.11 15.18
N ILE A 93 -30.91 -25.34 13.98
CA ILE A 93 -29.52 -24.98 13.62
C ILE A 93 -29.30 -23.47 13.72
N MET A 94 -30.27 -22.64 13.29
CA MET A 94 -30.15 -21.18 13.45
C MET A 94 -30.15 -20.76 14.92
N ASN A 95 -30.88 -21.46 15.79
CA ASN A 95 -30.86 -21.23 17.23
C ASN A 95 -29.52 -21.63 17.88
N ILE A 96 -28.89 -22.71 17.41
CA ILE A 96 -27.50 -23.07 17.77
C ILE A 96 -26.57 -21.90 17.44
N CYS A 97 -26.61 -21.39 16.20
CA CYS A 97 -25.77 -20.26 15.78
C CYS A 97 -26.02 -18.99 16.61
N ALA A 98 -27.29 -18.66 16.88
CA ALA A 98 -27.67 -17.50 17.68
C ALA A 98 -27.18 -17.60 19.14
N SER A 99 -27.07 -18.81 19.69
CA SER A 99 -26.53 -19.03 21.04
C SER A 99 -25.01 -18.93 21.12
N VAL A 100 -24.29 -19.18 20.03
CA VAL A 100 -22.81 -19.07 19.99
C VAL A 100 -22.35 -17.62 19.82
N LEU A 101 -23.13 -16.77 19.15
CA LEU A 101 -22.80 -15.36 18.90
C LEU A 101 -22.48 -14.54 20.16
N PRO A 102 -23.29 -14.59 21.25
CA PRO A 102 -22.96 -13.88 22.48
C PRO A 102 -21.71 -14.41 23.20
N ILE A 103 -21.38 -15.69 23.01
CA ILE A 103 -20.14 -16.28 23.52
C ILE A 103 -18.96 -15.64 22.79
N LEU A 104 -19.04 -15.50 21.46
CA LEU A 104 -18.00 -14.83 20.66
C LEU A 104 -17.76 -13.37 21.05
N THR A 105 -18.83 -12.61 21.28
CA THR A 105 -18.70 -11.18 21.63
C THR A 105 -18.05 -10.94 22.98
N ALA A 106 -18.10 -11.92 23.89
CA ALA A 106 -17.52 -11.80 25.23
C ALA A 106 -15.99 -12.06 25.24
N VAL A 107 -15.41 -12.57 24.15
CA VAL A 107 -14.02 -13.10 24.14
C VAL A 107 -13.14 -12.40 23.10
N SER A 108 -13.40 -11.12 22.80
CA SER A 108 -12.52 -10.36 21.92
C SER A 108 -11.12 -10.22 22.54
N ALA A 109 -10.14 -10.83 21.86
CA ALA A 109 -8.69 -10.78 22.11
C ALA A 109 -8.18 -11.50 23.39
N THR A 110 -7.68 -12.74 23.24
CA THR A 110 -6.43 -13.25 23.88
C THR A 110 -6.26 -14.77 23.64
N ALA A 111 -5.03 -15.19 23.31
CA ALA A 111 -4.64 -16.60 23.37
C ALA A 111 -4.49 -17.05 24.84
N GLY A 112 -5.40 -17.92 25.31
CA GLY A 112 -5.46 -18.45 26.67
C GLY A 112 -6.55 -19.51 26.84
N PRO A 113 -6.86 -19.97 28.07
CA PRO A 113 -7.94 -20.92 28.37
C PRO A 113 -9.28 -20.61 27.68
N ALA A 114 -9.62 -19.32 27.54
CA ALA A 114 -10.83 -18.87 26.86
C ALA A 114 -10.84 -19.22 25.35
N GLY A 115 -9.70 -19.11 24.67
CA GLY A 115 -9.57 -19.49 23.26
C GLY A 115 -9.63 -21.00 23.03
N VAL A 116 -9.04 -21.79 23.94
CA VAL A 116 -9.13 -23.26 23.91
C VAL A 116 -10.57 -23.73 24.15
N LEU A 117 -11.26 -23.10 25.10
CA LEU A 117 -12.66 -23.35 25.42
C LEU A 117 -13.59 -23.10 24.22
N ILE A 118 -13.40 -21.98 23.51
CA ILE A 118 -14.14 -21.69 22.28
C ILE A 118 -13.83 -22.71 21.19
N GLY A 119 -12.56 -23.05 20.99
CA GLY A 119 -12.17 -24.07 20.02
C GLY A 119 -12.87 -25.41 20.26
N ALA A 120 -12.99 -25.82 21.54
CA ALA A 120 -13.71 -27.03 21.93
C ALA A 120 -15.23 -26.92 21.69
N ILE A 121 -15.86 -25.78 22.04
CA ILE A 121 -17.29 -25.53 21.76
C ILE A 121 -17.57 -25.62 20.24
N PHE A 122 -16.73 -25.01 19.41
CA PHE A 122 -16.87 -25.08 17.95
C PHE A 122 -16.62 -26.48 17.41
N SER A 123 -15.66 -27.22 17.96
CA SER A 123 -15.41 -28.60 17.55
C SER A 123 -16.61 -29.49 17.84
N VAL A 124 -17.26 -29.32 19.01
CA VAL A 124 -18.50 -30.01 19.37
C VAL A 124 -19.63 -29.65 18.40
N VAL A 125 -19.81 -28.35 18.11
CA VAL A 125 -20.86 -27.89 17.19
C VAL A 125 -20.62 -28.37 15.76
N ALA A 126 -19.39 -28.32 15.24
CA ALA A 126 -19.05 -28.76 13.90
C ALA A 126 -19.24 -30.28 13.74
N GLN A 127 -18.75 -31.08 14.70
CA GLN A 127 -18.94 -32.53 14.72
C GLN A 127 -20.41 -32.94 14.79
N ILE A 128 -21.23 -32.21 15.54
CA ILE A 128 -22.67 -32.50 15.63
C ILE A 128 -23.37 -32.13 14.31
N LEU A 129 -23.01 -31.00 13.70
CA LEU A 129 -23.65 -30.52 12.48
C LEU A 129 -23.24 -31.30 11.22
N SER A 130 -22.07 -31.95 11.19
CA SER A 130 -21.65 -32.82 10.08
C SER A 130 -22.57 -34.03 9.90
N PHE A 131 -23.33 -34.43 10.92
CA PHE A 131 -24.32 -35.51 10.82
C PHE A 131 -25.68 -35.07 10.25
N PHE A 132 -25.91 -33.78 10.00
CA PHE A 132 -27.25 -33.24 9.73
C PHE A 132 -27.49 -32.59 8.34
N ALA A 133 -26.53 -32.52 7.39
CA ALA A 133 -26.77 -31.75 6.13
C ALA A 133 -26.07 -32.27 4.85
N PRO A 134 -26.75 -32.19 3.67
CA PRO A 134 -26.12 -32.23 2.34
C PRO A 134 -25.93 -30.83 1.65
N GLN A 135 -24.89 -30.75 0.81
CA GLN A 135 -24.48 -29.83 -0.29
C GLN A 135 -24.99 -28.36 -0.41
N GLN A 136 -24.92 -27.56 0.66
CA GLN A 136 -24.45 -26.16 0.54
C GLN A 136 -22.99 -26.10 1.02
N PRO A 137 -22.17 -25.04 0.75
CA PRO A 137 -20.85 -24.94 1.39
C PRO A 137 -21.05 -25.19 2.88
N SER A 138 -20.42 -26.26 3.37
CA SER A 138 -20.76 -26.83 4.67
C SER A 138 -20.66 -25.74 5.73
N LEU A 139 -21.54 -25.77 6.72
CA LEU A 139 -21.47 -24.81 7.81
C LEU A 139 -20.10 -24.89 8.52
N GLU A 140 -19.46 -26.07 8.49
CA GLU A 140 -18.05 -26.28 8.81
C GLU A 140 -17.10 -25.39 7.97
N SER A 141 -17.28 -25.31 6.64
CA SER A 141 -16.51 -24.38 5.79
C SER A 141 -16.72 -22.91 6.18
N LYS A 142 -17.95 -22.53 6.57
CA LYS A 142 -18.23 -21.17 7.07
C LYS A 142 -17.57 -20.91 8.43
N ILE A 143 -17.60 -21.89 9.35
CA ILE A 143 -16.93 -21.83 10.66
C ILE A 143 -15.41 -21.77 10.48
N ALA A 144 -14.84 -22.62 9.63
CA ALA A 144 -13.41 -22.59 9.30
C ALA A 144 -13.01 -21.22 8.72
N LYS A 145 -13.83 -20.65 7.83
CA LYS A 145 -13.62 -19.29 7.32
C LYS A 145 -13.65 -18.23 8.42
N LEU A 146 -14.60 -18.32 9.36
CA LEU A 146 -14.68 -17.42 10.51
C LEU A 146 -13.47 -17.58 11.45
N LEU A 147 -13.01 -18.81 11.71
CA LEU A 147 -11.83 -19.08 12.53
C LEU A 147 -10.54 -18.56 11.88
N ASP A 148 -10.41 -18.75 10.57
CA ASP A 148 -9.28 -18.21 9.83
C ASP A 148 -9.29 -16.69 9.81
N GLN A 149 -10.48 -16.08 9.68
CA GLN A 149 -10.65 -14.64 9.80
C GLN A 149 -10.25 -14.13 11.19
N LEU A 150 -10.74 -14.76 12.26
CA LEU A 150 -10.38 -14.38 13.64
C LEU A 150 -8.88 -14.47 13.90
N ARG A 151 -8.20 -15.50 13.38
CA ARG A 151 -6.75 -15.65 13.51
C ARG A 151 -5.99 -14.54 12.78
N ALA A 152 -6.40 -14.19 11.57
CA ALA A 152 -5.77 -13.09 10.84
C ALA A 152 -6.09 -11.74 11.46
N ASP A 153 -7.30 -11.52 11.97
CA ASP A 153 -7.66 -10.32 12.75
C ASP A 153 -6.78 -10.19 14.01
N GLU A 154 -6.45 -11.29 14.69
CA GLU A 154 -5.50 -11.30 15.82
C GLU A 154 -4.09 -10.84 15.41
N GLU A 155 -3.58 -11.33 14.27
CA GLU A 155 -2.29 -10.87 13.74
C GLU A 155 -2.37 -9.39 13.33
N ILE A 156 -3.46 -8.95 12.70
CA ILE A 156 -3.68 -7.55 12.32
C ILE A 156 -3.64 -6.64 13.55
N GLU A 157 -4.35 -6.98 14.62
CA GLU A 157 -4.35 -6.19 15.87
C GLU A 157 -2.97 -6.18 16.53
N THR A 158 -2.25 -7.30 16.48
CA THR A 158 -0.85 -7.38 16.95
C THR A 158 0.06 -6.43 16.17
N ILE A 159 -0.04 -6.40 14.83
CA ILE A 159 0.75 -5.50 13.99
C ILE A 159 0.39 -4.03 14.24
N LYS A 160 -0.91 -3.70 14.40
CA LYS A 160 -1.35 -2.33 14.70
C LYS A 160 -0.80 -1.82 16.03
N ALA A 161 -0.81 -2.66 17.07
CA ALA A 161 -0.23 -2.31 18.36
C ALA A 161 1.28 -1.99 18.23
N PHE A 162 1.99 -2.76 17.40
CA PHE A 162 3.39 -2.49 17.09
C PHE A 162 3.59 -1.21 16.28
N SER A 163 2.81 -0.97 15.22
CA SER A 163 2.83 0.27 14.44
C SER A 163 2.55 1.52 15.30
N HIS A 164 1.65 1.44 16.28
CA HIS A 164 1.45 2.53 17.26
C HIS A 164 2.69 2.79 18.12
N SER A 165 3.42 1.75 18.50
CA SER A 165 4.68 1.89 19.25
C SER A 165 5.74 2.58 18.40
N ILE A 166 5.87 2.20 17.12
CA ILE A 166 6.76 2.86 16.14
C ILE A 166 6.34 4.32 15.93
N SER A 167 5.06 4.59 15.70
CA SER A 167 4.53 5.94 15.53
C SER A 167 4.83 6.84 16.75
N SER A 168 4.70 6.29 17.96
CA SER A 168 5.06 6.98 19.21
C SER A 168 6.56 7.26 19.29
N TYR A 169 7.39 6.28 18.95
CA TYR A 169 8.85 6.41 18.88
C TYR A 169 9.26 7.50 17.88
N THR A 170 8.79 7.41 16.63
CA THR A 170 9.05 8.37 15.55
C THR A 170 8.61 9.79 15.92
N SER A 171 7.42 9.94 16.51
CA SER A 171 6.93 11.24 16.96
C SER A 171 7.81 11.83 18.08
N SER A 172 8.25 10.99 19.01
CA SER A 172 9.14 11.37 20.10
C SER A 172 10.53 11.77 19.59
N LEU A 173 11.08 11.04 18.61
CA LEU A 173 12.31 11.39 17.91
C LEU A 173 12.16 12.74 17.20
N ARG A 174 11.12 12.88 16.35
CA ARG A 174 10.83 14.14 15.65
C ARG A 174 10.76 15.32 16.62
N SER A 175 10.08 15.15 17.75
CA SER A 175 9.99 16.20 18.77
C SER A 175 11.35 16.55 19.39
N LYS A 176 12.23 15.59 19.66
CA LYS A 176 13.59 15.85 20.14
C LYS A 176 14.43 16.55 19.10
N CYS A 177 14.25 16.21 17.83
CA CYS A 177 15.06 16.78 16.76
C CYS A 177 14.59 18.16 16.31
N LEU A 178 13.30 18.48 16.43
CA LEU A 178 12.79 19.83 16.13
C LEU A 178 12.80 20.76 17.36
N GLY A 179 12.95 20.19 18.55
CA GLY A 179 12.71 20.89 19.80
C GLY A 179 11.23 21.24 19.99
N GLU A 180 10.93 21.92 21.08
CA GLU A 180 9.59 22.44 21.37
C GLU A 180 9.70 23.94 21.68
N LYS A 181 8.99 24.76 20.92
CA LYS A 181 8.97 26.22 21.05
C LYS A 181 7.56 26.69 21.34
N LYS A 182 7.39 27.49 22.39
CA LYS A 182 6.11 28.12 22.71
C LYS A 182 6.21 29.62 22.53
N TRP A 183 5.25 30.19 21.82
CA TRP A 183 5.08 31.63 21.76
C TRP A 183 4.78 32.16 23.16
N LYS A 184 5.55 33.14 23.63
CA LYS A 184 5.11 33.94 24.78
C LYS A 184 4.02 34.92 24.35
N ALA A 185 3.38 35.54 25.33
CA ALA A 185 2.41 36.61 25.09
C ALA A 185 3.03 37.68 24.17
N ALA A 186 2.26 38.09 23.16
CA ALA A 186 2.68 39.14 22.25
C ALA A 186 2.75 40.47 23.02
N VAL A 187 3.84 41.21 22.83
CA VAL A 187 4.04 42.51 23.49
C VAL A 187 3.93 43.59 22.41
N ALA A 188 3.07 44.58 22.66
CA ALA A 188 2.87 45.69 21.74
C ALA A 188 4.13 46.56 21.68
N LEU A 189 4.57 46.88 20.46
CA LEU A 189 5.61 47.86 20.24
C LEU A 189 5.00 49.26 20.19
N SER A 190 5.69 50.26 20.74
CA SER A 190 5.27 51.65 20.67
C SER A 190 5.43 52.20 19.26
N GLY A 191 4.55 53.10 18.84
CA GLY A 191 4.59 53.74 17.52
C GLY A 191 3.77 52.98 16.48
N THR A 192 3.87 53.42 15.23
CA THR A 192 3.20 52.79 14.08
C THR A 192 4.20 52.39 13.01
N VAL A 193 3.81 51.52 12.10
CA VAL A 193 4.65 51.01 11.01
C VAL A 193 3.99 51.22 9.66
N SER A 194 4.81 51.40 8.65
CA SER A 194 4.43 51.37 7.25
C SER A 194 5.00 50.10 6.63
N LEU A 195 4.12 49.37 5.95
CA LEU A 195 4.36 48.07 5.36
C LEU A 195 4.01 48.13 3.88
N GLU A 196 4.84 47.52 3.04
CA GLU A 196 4.59 47.41 1.61
C GLU A 196 4.55 45.94 1.22
N LYS A 197 3.50 45.53 0.52
CA LYS A 197 3.35 44.16 0.03
C LYS A 197 4.53 43.79 -0.88
N GLY A 198 5.19 42.69 -0.58
CA GLY A 198 6.36 42.21 -1.30
C GLY A 198 7.69 42.84 -0.86
N SER A 199 7.67 43.79 0.08
CA SER A 199 8.88 44.39 0.65
C SER A 199 9.34 43.67 1.92
N THR A 200 10.65 43.59 2.14
CA THR A 200 11.23 43.16 3.42
C THR A 200 11.44 44.33 4.39
N GLU A 201 11.26 45.57 3.95
CA GLU A 201 11.52 46.75 4.76
C GLU A 201 10.29 47.15 5.59
N VAL A 202 10.51 47.46 6.87
CA VAL A 202 9.51 48.00 7.78
C VAL A 202 9.96 49.36 8.26
N VAL A 203 9.16 50.39 7.98
CA VAL A 203 9.45 51.78 8.36
C VAL A 203 8.52 52.19 9.48
N GLY A 204 9.09 52.42 10.66
CA GLY A 204 8.38 52.85 11.86
C GLY A 204 8.31 54.37 12.00
N THR A 205 7.23 54.84 12.63
CA THR A 205 7.02 56.22 13.07
C THR A 205 6.81 56.21 14.58
N ASN A 206 7.62 56.98 15.33
CA ASN A 206 7.65 56.95 16.80
C ASN A 206 7.92 55.57 17.41
N THR A 207 8.57 54.69 16.64
CA THR A 207 9.06 53.39 17.10
C THR A 207 10.41 53.53 17.80
N LYS A 208 10.81 52.50 18.55
CA LYS A 208 12.13 52.40 19.20
C LYS A 208 12.76 51.02 18.96
N PHE A 209 12.82 50.60 17.70
CA PHE A 209 13.19 49.21 17.36
C PHE A 209 14.52 48.77 17.94
N SER A 210 15.52 49.65 18.03
CA SER A 210 16.85 49.29 18.55
C SER A 210 16.85 48.99 20.05
N ALA A 211 15.89 49.52 20.81
CA ALA A 211 15.77 49.33 22.25
C ALA A 211 14.69 48.30 22.65
N THR A 212 13.76 47.97 21.75
CA THR A 212 12.54 47.20 22.05
C THR A 212 12.40 45.89 21.28
N ALA A 213 13.27 45.65 20.30
CA ALA A 213 13.32 44.43 19.53
C ALA A 213 14.77 43.97 19.32
N GLU A 214 14.95 42.69 19.01
CA GLU A 214 16.26 42.11 18.72
C GLU A 214 16.24 41.38 17.37
N VAL A 215 17.40 41.32 16.71
CA VAL A 215 17.57 40.51 15.51
C VAL A 215 17.26 39.04 15.84
N GLY A 216 16.49 38.38 14.97
CA GLY A 216 16.04 37.01 15.14
C GLY A 216 14.70 36.84 15.87
N GLN A 217 14.16 37.90 16.49
CA GLN A 217 12.79 37.89 17.04
C GLN A 217 11.74 37.94 15.92
N TRP A 218 10.48 37.68 16.28
CA TRP A 218 9.38 37.66 15.32
C TRP A 218 8.42 38.83 15.56
N LEU A 219 7.92 39.42 14.48
CA LEU A 219 6.89 40.44 14.51
C LEU A 219 5.58 39.87 13.98
N THR A 220 4.47 40.28 14.58
CA THR A 220 3.13 40.13 14.00
C THR A 220 2.52 41.51 13.83
N PHE A 221 1.90 41.74 12.68
CA PHE A 221 1.22 43.00 12.39
C PHE A 221 -0.28 42.82 12.63
N ASP A 222 -0.91 43.80 13.28
CA ASP A 222 -2.34 43.71 13.61
C ASP A 222 -3.23 43.80 12.36
N SER A 223 -2.67 44.22 11.22
CA SER A 223 -3.33 44.23 9.91
C SER A 223 -3.47 42.84 9.29
N ASP A 224 -2.72 41.84 9.76
CA ASP A 224 -2.78 40.48 9.23
C ASP A 224 -3.86 39.67 9.95
N THR A 225 -4.85 39.15 9.20
CA THR A 225 -5.89 38.26 9.73
C THR A 225 -5.96 36.98 8.89
N PRO A 226 -5.51 35.81 9.43
CA PRO A 226 -4.93 35.61 10.76
C PRO A 226 -3.52 36.22 10.92
N PRO A 227 -3.06 36.50 12.16
CA PRO A 227 -1.73 37.07 12.39
C PRO A 227 -0.61 36.21 11.82
N THR A 228 0.18 36.77 10.92
CA THR A 228 1.33 36.08 10.30
C THR A 228 2.63 36.55 10.98
N PRO A 229 3.50 35.64 11.46
CA PRO A 229 4.77 36.00 12.08
C PRO A 229 5.89 36.21 11.04
N TYR A 230 6.65 37.31 11.16
CA TYR A 230 7.79 37.64 10.31
C TYR A 230 9.06 37.79 11.14
N LYS A 231 10.14 37.09 10.79
CA LYS A 231 11.40 37.13 11.53
C LYS A 231 12.19 38.40 11.19
N ILE A 232 12.72 39.10 12.20
CA ILE A 232 13.60 40.26 12.02
C ILE A 232 14.97 39.75 11.58
N ALA A 233 15.39 40.12 10.37
CA ALA A 233 16.72 39.81 9.84
C ALA A 233 17.76 40.85 10.27
N LYS A 234 17.37 42.12 10.37
CA LYS A 234 18.28 43.22 10.70
C LYS A 234 17.50 44.37 11.31
N ILE A 235 18.09 45.06 12.30
CA ILE A 235 17.59 46.34 12.81
C ILE A 235 18.60 47.41 12.38
N THR A 236 18.14 48.39 11.61
CA THR A 236 19.01 49.44 11.08
C THR A 236 19.11 50.61 12.06
N ASN A 237 17.98 51.00 12.66
CA ASN A 237 17.87 52.02 13.70
C ASN A 237 16.47 51.95 14.36
N ASP A 238 16.12 52.93 15.18
CA ASP A 238 14.82 52.96 15.89
C ASP A 238 13.58 52.98 15.00
N THR A 239 13.71 53.39 13.74
CA THR A 239 12.59 53.54 12.80
C THR A 239 12.70 52.64 11.57
N ARG A 240 13.74 51.80 11.45
CA ARG A 240 13.90 50.90 10.30
C ARG A 240 14.43 49.54 10.71
N LEU A 241 13.75 48.50 10.23
CA LEU A 241 14.21 47.12 10.30
C LEU A 241 13.92 46.37 8.99
N THR A 242 14.56 45.22 8.82
CA THR A 242 14.39 44.33 7.67
C THR A 242 13.91 42.97 8.14
N LEU A 243 12.89 42.43 7.48
CA LEU A 243 12.35 41.09 7.67
C LEU A 243 13.15 40.07 6.86
N ALA A 244 13.25 38.84 7.35
CA ALA A 244 13.90 37.73 6.65
C ALA A 244 13.09 37.22 5.45
N THR A 245 11.78 37.46 5.44
CA THR A 245 10.88 37.14 4.34
C THR A 245 10.05 38.38 3.99
N PRO A 246 9.72 38.61 2.71
CA PRO A 246 8.87 39.73 2.30
C PRO A 246 7.51 39.74 3.01
N TYR A 247 6.98 40.92 3.31
CA TYR A 247 5.65 41.09 3.87
C TYR A 247 4.59 40.72 2.83
N THR A 248 3.68 39.80 3.18
CA THR A 248 2.69 39.24 2.23
C THR A 248 1.30 39.86 2.35
N GLY A 249 1.05 40.64 3.40
CA GLY A 249 -0.23 41.32 3.65
C GLY A 249 -0.48 42.52 2.72
N GLN A 250 -1.52 43.29 3.02
CA GLN A 250 -1.84 44.51 2.26
C GLN A 250 -0.93 45.66 2.68
N SER A 251 -0.44 46.43 1.71
CA SER A 251 0.34 47.64 2.00
C SER A 251 -0.46 48.59 2.89
N LEU A 252 0.17 49.11 3.93
CA LEU A 252 -0.47 49.91 4.96
C LEU A 252 0.50 50.99 5.45
N THR A 253 -0.04 52.18 5.73
CA THR A 253 0.67 53.23 6.47
C THR A 253 0.02 53.38 7.83
N GLY A 254 0.80 53.37 8.91
CA GLY A 254 0.30 53.60 10.26
C GLY A 254 -0.24 52.35 10.99
N GLY A 255 0.15 51.15 10.58
CA GLY A 255 -0.21 49.92 11.27
C GLY A 255 0.45 49.78 12.65
N THR A 256 -0.06 48.89 13.49
CA THR A 256 0.59 48.53 14.76
C THR A 256 1.24 47.17 14.64
N CYS A 257 2.32 46.97 15.41
CA CYS A 257 3.05 45.71 15.44
C CYS A 257 3.27 45.25 16.88
N LYS A 258 3.33 43.93 17.03
CA LYS A 258 3.66 43.26 18.29
C LYS A 258 4.88 42.41 18.04
N TYR A 259 5.85 42.47 18.95
CA TYR A 259 6.91 41.48 18.92
C TYR A 259 6.46 40.23 19.67
N ARG A 260 6.96 39.10 19.19
CA ARG A 260 6.77 37.78 19.77
C ARG A 260 8.13 37.13 19.88
N HIS A 261 8.37 36.54 21.04
CA HIS A 261 9.52 35.69 21.25
C HIS A 261 9.06 34.26 21.51
N GLN A 262 9.80 33.32 20.94
CA GLN A 262 9.62 31.92 21.21
C GLN A 262 10.43 31.57 22.44
N LYS A 263 9.77 31.04 23.47
CA LYS A 263 10.45 30.36 24.57
C LYS A 263 10.79 28.95 24.09
N ILE A 264 12.06 28.60 24.12
CA ILE A 264 12.49 27.22 23.99
C ILE A 264 11.99 26.47 25.24
N VAL A 265 11.08 25.53 25.03
CA VAL A 265 10.57 24.63 26.07
C VAL A 265 11.46 23.40 26.14
N LYS A 266 11.91 22.91 24.98
CA LYS A 266 12.90 21.85 24.82
C LYS A 266 13.79 22.21 23.64
N ARG A 267 15.10 22.12 23.81
CA ARG A 267 16.06 22.34 22.72
C ARG A 267 15.97 21.21 21.71
N SER A 268 16.17 21.53 20.43
CA SER A 268 16.45 20.52 19.41
C SER A 268 17.83 19.88 19.62
N ILE A 269 18.10 18.74 18.99
CA ILE A 269 19.45 18.14 18.96
C ILE A 269 20.47 19.18 18.45
N ASP A 270 20.18 19.83 17.33
CA ASP A 270 21.04 20.88 16.78
C ASP A 270 21.26 22.05 17.77
N GLU A 271 20.20 22.50 18.46
CA GLU A 271 20.31 23.56 19.46
C GLU A 271 21.10 23.14 20.70
N ILE A 272 21.09 21.85 21.06
CA ILE A 272 21.94 21.29 22.13
C ILE A 272 23.40 21.28 21.66
N LEU A 273 23.68 20.81 20.43
CA LEU A 273 25.04 20.77 19.87
C LEU A 273 25.63 22.17 19.63
N GLU A 274 24.80 23.21 19.55
CA GLU A 274 25.24 24.61 19.40
C GLU A 274 25.37 25.36 20.73
N MET A 275 25.13 24.70 21.88
CA MET A 275 25.27 25.36 23.18
C MET A 275 26.72 25.78 23.42
N PRO A 276 26.95 26.97 24.00
CA PRO A 276 28.29 27.46 24.28
C PRO A 276 28.94 26.60 25.37
N LEU A 277 30.27 26.49 25.29
CA LEU A 277 31.12 25.78 26.24
C LEU A 277 32.22 26.71 26.74
N THR A 278 31.86 27.93 27.16
CA THR A 278 32.83 28.97 27.53
C THR A 278 33.13 29.03 29.02
N ASP A 279 32.20 28.57 29.85
CA ASP A 279 32.38 28.43 31.30
C ASP A 279 31.76 27.13 31.84
N GLU A 280 32.03 26.83 33.12
CA GLU A 280 31.58 25.60 33.77
C GLU A 280 30.05 25.50 33.90
N LYS A 281 29.35 26.64 34.05
CA LYS A 281 27.89 26.66 34.17
C LYS A 281 27.23 26.33 32.83
N GLU A 282 27.77 26.85 31.73
CA GLU A 282 27.34 26.51 30.38
C GLU A 282 27.62 25.04 30.05
N ALA A 283 28.80 24.54 30.43
CA ALA A 283 29.19 23.15 30.27
C ALA A 283 28.25 22.19 31.03
N ASP A 284 27.89 22.51 32.27
CA ASP A 284 26.92 21.75 33.06
C ASP A 284 25.53 21.76 32.41
N ALA A 285 25.07 22.92 31.93
CA ALA A 285 23.79 23.02 31.24
C ALA A 285 23.76 22.19 29.95
N PHE A 286 24.84 22.23 29.15
CA PHE A 286 25.01 21.41 27.96
C PHE A 286 24.95 19.92 28.30
N ARG A 287 25.70 19.49 29.32
CA ARG A 287 25.75 18.10 29.76
C ARG A 287 24.39 17.60 30.23
N ILE A 288 23.65 18.39 31.01
CA ILE A 288 22.30 18.04 31.47
C ILE A 288 21.36 17.80 30.28
N GLU A 289 21.36 18.69 29.29
CA GLU A 289 20.53 18.56 28.09
C GLU A 289 20.92 17.32 27.27
N LEU A 290 22.21 17.07 27.09
CA LEU A 290 22.72 15.94 26.32
C LEU A 290 22.47 14.58 27.01
N MET A 291 22.66 14.51 28.33
CA MET A 291 22.30 13.32 29.12
C MET A 291 20.79 13.08 29.12
N GLY A 292 19.99 14.15 29.24
CA GLY A 292 18.54 14.08 29.14
C GLY A 292 18.06 13.60 27.77
N LEU A 293 18.76 13.99 26.70
CA LEU A 293 18.56 13.46 25.35
C LEU A 293 18.85 11.97 25.30
N GLY A 294 20.03 11.53 25.76
CA GLY A 294 20.43 10.11 25.79
C GLY A 294 19.42 9.23 26.52
N TRP A 295 19.11 9.56 27.78
CA TRP A 295 18.07 8.84 28.55
C TRP A 295 16.70 8.85 27.88
N GLY A 296 16.36 9.98 27.25
CA GLY A 296 15.14 10.12 26.48
C GLY A 296 15.09 9.18 25.28
N LEU A 297 16.21 9.03 24.55
CA LEU A 297 16.34 8.12 23.41
C LEU A 297 16.24 6.66 23.87
N ASP A 298 17.03 6.26 24.86
CA ASP A 298 17.04 4.90 25.43
C ASP A 298 15.63 4.48 25.87
N ARG A 299 14.92 5.33 26.62
CA ARG A 299 13.55 5.04 27.07
C ARG A 299 12.53 4.96 25.94
N ASN A 300 12.72 5.66 24.83
CA ASN A 300 11.82 5.50 23.69
C ASN A 300 12.16 4.25 22.90
N GLN A 301 13.44 3.93 22.76
CA GLN A 301 13.89 2.71 22.12
C GLN A 301 13.42 1.48 22.89
N ALA A 302 13.44 1.50 24.22
CA ALA A 302 12.89 0.44 25.05
C ALA A 302 11.40 0.14 24.81
N LYS A 303 10.64 1.06 24.20
CA LYS A 303 9.25 0.81 23.77
C LYS A 303 9.17 -0.12 22.56
N LEU A 304 10.27 -0.28 21.83
CA LEU A 304 10.43 -1.17 20.68
C LEU A 304 10.98 -2.55 21.09
N ASP A 305 11.62 -2.69 22.26
CA ASP A 305 12.27 -3.94 22.70
C ASP A 305 11.27 -5.08 22.99
N THR A 306 10.12 -4.80 23.61
CA THR A 306 9.10 -5.82 23.93
C THR A 306 8.33 -6.34 22.69
N PRO A 307 8.07 -5.50 21.66
CA PRO A 307 7.42 -5.93 20.41
C PRO A 307 8.22 -6.81 19.43
N VAL A 308 9.56 -6.87 19.47
CA VAL A 308 10.37 -7.58 18.44
C VAL A 308 10.01 -9.07 18.33
N PHE A 309 9.71 -9.74 19.45
CA PHE A 309 9.29 -11.15 19.41
C PHE A 309 7.87 -11.36 18.83
N TRP A 310 7.00 -10.35 18.89
CA TRP A 310 5.64 -10.44 18.39
C TRP A 310 5.57 -10.21 16.87
N SER A 311 6.45 -9.38 16.30
CA SER A 311 6.53 -9.20 14.85
C SER A 311 7.09 -10.43 14.13
N TRP A 312 7.95 -11.22 14.78
CA TRP A 312 8.38 -12.53 14.28
C TRP A 312 7.26 -13.58 14.29
N ARG A 313 6.27 -13.46 15.19
CA ARG A 313 5.06 -14.29 15.15
C ARG A 313 4.28 -14.09 13.86
N VAL A 314 4.15 -12.84 13.43
CA VAL A 314 3.49 -12.47 12.17
C VAL A 314 4.30 -12.99 10.98
N ALA A 315 5.63 -12.88 11.01
CA ALA A 315 6.49 -13.46 9.99
C ALA A 315 6.29 -14.98 9.85
N ALA A 316 6.25 -15.69 10.99
CA ALA A 316 5.94 -17.12 11.01
C ALA A 316 4.53 -17.43 10.49
N TYR A 317 3.54 -16.58 10.78
CA TYR A 317 2.21 -16.68 10.17
C TYR A 317 2.28 -16.57 8.64
N LEU A 318 3.03 -15.60 8.12
CA LEU A 318 3.16 -15.35 6.67
C LEU A 318 3.89 -16.47 5.94
N GLN A 319 4.94 -17.02 6.55
CA GLN A 319 5.75 -18.11 5.97
C GLN A 319 5.07 -19.48 6.03
N LYS A 320 4.11 -19.68 6.93
CA LYS A 320 3.42 -20.96 7.07
C LYS A 320 2.54 -21.25 5.85
N GLU A 321 2.85 -22.31 5.10
CA GLU A 321 2.13 -22.71 3.88
C GLU A 321 0.61 -22.80 4.06
N SER A 322 0.13 -23.32 5.20
CA SER A 322 -1.31 -23.42 5.48
C SER A 322 -2.03 -22.07 5.60
N ASN A 323 -1.29 -20.98 5.79
CA ASN A 323 -1.83 -19.63 5.88
C ASN A 323 -1.71 -18.87 4.56
N GLN A 324 -0.81 -19.27 3.67
CA GLN A 324 -0.50 -18.55 2.43
C GLN A 324 -1.68 -18.46 1.46
N SER A 325 -2.63 -19.40 1.55
CA SER A 325 -3.85 -19.38 0.74
C SER A 325 -5.05 -18.69 1.39
N LYS A 326 -4.88 -18.09 2.57
CA LYS A 326 -5.98 -17.44 3.29
C LYS A 326 -6.31 -16.09 2.67
N GLU A 327 -7.60 -15.75 2.70
CA GLU A 327 -8.13 -14.53 2.07
C GLU A 327 -7.51 -13.23 2.62
N GLN A 328 -7.18 -13.19 3.91
CA GLN A 328 -6.58 -12.01 4.57
C GLN A 328 -5.05 -12.00 4.54
N TRP A 329 -4.38 -13.03 4.00
CA TRP A 329 -2.92 -13.08 3.97
C TRP A 329 -2.28 -11.85 3.29
N PRO A 330 -2.80 -11.30 2.16
CA PRO A 330 -2.25 -10.09 1.55
C PRO A 330 -2.34 -8.84 2.44
N GLU A 331 -3.39 -8.71 3.25
CA GLU A 331 -3.57 -7.58 4.18
C GLU A 331 -2.56 -7.66 5.34
N VAL A 332 -2.39 -8.86 5.92
CA VAL A 332 -1.37 -9.12 6.95
C VAL A 332 0.03 -8.80 6.41
N LEU A 333 0.34 -9.24 5.19
CA LEU A 333 1.62 -8.94 4.54
C LEU A 333 1.81 -7.42 4.36
N GLY A 334 0.78 -6.71 3.88
CA GLY A 334 0.86 -5.28 3.64
C GLY A 334 1.12 -4.47 4.91
N LEU A 335 0.37 -4.76 5.97
CA LEU A 335 0.56 -4.13 7.28
C LEU A 335 1.93 -4.45 7.87
N TRP A 336 2.38 -5.70 7.77
CA TRP A 336 3.71 -6.11 8.22
C TRP A 336 4.80 -5.33 7.47
N CYS A 337 4.75 -5.30 6.14
CA CYS A 337 5.73 -4.58 5.33
C CYS A 337 5.75 -3.08 5.65
N GLN A 338 4.58 -2.45 5.74
CA GLN A 338 4.47 -1.02 6.05
C GLN A 338 5.05 -0.70 7.42
N THR A 339 4.76 -1.52 8.41
CA THR A 339 5.26 -1.36 9.78
C THR A 339 6.78 -1.38 9.81
N TYR A 340 7.41 -2.29 9.05
CA TYR A 340 8.88 -2.36 8.95
C TYR A 340 9.49 -1.23 8.13
N VAL A 341 8.83 -0.76 7.07
CA VAL A 341 9.26 0.45 6.36
C VAL A 341 9.28 1.66 7.30
N GLU A 342 8.24 1.82 8.13
CA GLU A 342 8.16 2.88 9.12
C GLU A 342 9.25 2.75 10.20
N LEU A 343 9.52 1.53 10.68
CA LEU A 343 10.57 1.24 11.65
C LEU A 343 11.97 1.57 11.12
N LEU A 344 12.31 1.09 9.92
CA LEU A 344 13.59 1.40 9.28
C LEU A 344 13.74 2.91 9.06
N THR A 345 12.66 3.59 8.63
CA THR A 345 12.66 5.06 8.51
C THR A 345 12.95 5.72 9.86
N ALA A 346 12.30 5.29 10.94
CA ALA A 346 12.50 5.84 12.27
C ALA A 346 13.94 5.66 12.76
N ASN A 347 14.55 4.50 12.49
CA ASN A 347 15.92 4.20 12.90
C ASN A 347 16.96 5.01 12.11
N THR A 348 16.75 5.23 10.82
CA THR A 348 17.62 6.11 10.00
C THR A 348 17.50 7.59 10.38
N MET A 349 16.38 8.00 10.99
CA MET A 349 16.11 9.39 11.33
C MET A 349 17.13 9.97 12.31
N LEU A 350 17.62 9.20 13.28
CA LEU A 350 18.62 9.70 14.25
C LEU A 350 19.94 10.06 13.55
N SER A 351 20.42 9.20 12.66
CA SER A 351 21.67 9.41 11.92
C SER A 351 21.58 10.57 10.93
N CYS A 352 20.40 10.82 10.37
CA CYS A 352 20.17 11.99 9.50
C CYS A 352 20.10 13.32 10.28
N MET A 353 19.89 13.30 11.60
CA MET A 353 19.54 14.48 12.38
C MET A 353 20.64 14.97 13.32
N ALA A 354 21.59 14.12 13.71
CA ALA A 354 22.83 14.58 14.31
C ALA A 354 23.83 14.90 13.19
N SER A 355 24.11 16.19 12.95
CA SER A 355 25.10 16.58 11.94
C SER A 355 26.47 15.94 12.25
N PRO A 356 26.99 15.06 11.39
CA PRO A 356 28.27 14.38 11.65
C PRO A 356 29.40 15.38 11.87
N GLY A 357 29.46 16.43 11.04
CA GLY A 357 30.46 17.48 11.17
C GLY A 357 30.36 18.28 12.47
N LYS A 358 29.15 18.57 12.98
CA LYS A 358 29.01 19.23 14.28
C LYS A 358 29.41 18.32 15.43
N LEU A 359 29.05 17.04 15.35
CA LEU A 359 29.41 16.05 16.36
C LEU A 359 30.93 15.86 16.43
N GLU A 360 31.60 15.73 15.29
CA GLU A 360 33.06 15.66 15.21
C GLU A 360 33.74 16.92 15.73
N ALA A 361 33.22 18.11 15.39
CA ALA A 361 33.74 19.38 15.88
C ALA A 361 33.62 19.50 17.41
N LEU A 362 32.49 19.08 18.00
CA LEU A 362 32.31 19.05 19.45
C LEU A 362 33.20 18.01 20.14
N LEU A 363 33.38 16.83 19.54
CA LEU A 363 34.30 15.83 20.05
C LEU A 363 35.72 16.41 20.12
N ALA A 364 36.19 17.07 19.06
CA ALA A 364 37.49 17.74 19.06
C ALA A 364 37.55 18.89 20.09
N ALA A 365 36.49 19.69 20.20
CA ALA A 365 36.43 20.82 21.13
C ALA A 365 36.50 20.39 22.61
N THR A 366 35.94 19.22 22.93
CA THR A 366 35.84 18.69 24.31
C THR A 366 37.00 17.79 24.72
N GLN A 367 37.94 17.46 23.82
CA GLN A 367 39.12 16.66 24.19
C GLN A 367 40.00 17.35 25.24
N GLU A 368 40.54 16.59 26.20
CA GLU A 368 41.47 17.10 27.22
C GLU A 368 42.75 17.71 26.61
N SER A 369 43.18 17.16 25.47
CA SER A 369 44.30 17.66 24.68
C SER A 369 44.05 19.04 24.05
N ASN A 370 42.80 19.47 23.92
CA ASN A 370 42.47 20.80 23.44
C ASN A 370 42.85 21.88 24.47
N LYS A 371 43.99 22.54 24.23
CA LYS A 371 44.52 23.61 25.10
C LYS A 371 43.97 25.00 24.78
N THR A 372 43.17 25.15 23.72
CA THR A 372 42.53 26.44 23.39
C THR A 372 41.14 26.59 24.03
N SER A 373 40.63 25.55 24.68
CA SER A 373 39.35 25.59 25.40
C SER A 373 39.49 26.37 26.73
N PRO A 374 38.50 27.20 27.09
CA PRO A 374 38.48 27.91 28.37
C PRO A 374 38.11 27.02 29.57
N LEU A 375 37.68 25.77 29.33
CA LEU A 375 37.24 24.84 30.36
C LEU A 375 38.41 24.07 31.00
N SER A 376 38.25 23.69 32.28
CA SER A 376 39.20 22.82 32.98
C SER A 376 39.24 21.41 32.39
N ASP A 377 40.35 20.69 32.57
CA ASP A 377 40.51 19.33 32.03
C ASP A 377 39.40 18.37 32.53
N GLY A 378 38.99 18.48 33.80
CA GLY A 378 37.89 17.65 34.35
C GLY A 378 36.52 17.94 33.73
N VAL A 379 36.18 19.22 33.50
CA VAL A 379 34.91 19.61 32.87
C VAL A 379 34.87 19.18 31.40
N LYS A 380 36.01 19.32 30.69
CA LYS A 380 36.17 18.82 29.32
C LYS A 380 35.93 17.32 29.23
N ALA A 381 36.54 16.53 30.11
CA ALA A 381 36.37 15.08 30.15
C ALA A 381 34.90 14.66 30.28
N LEU A 382 34.15 15.32 31.17
CA LEU A 382 32.71 15.05 31.37
C LEU A 382 31.86 15.44 30.14
N CYS A 383 32.16 16.56 29.50
CA CYS A 383 31.48 16.96 28.26
C CYS A 383 31.82 15.99 27.11
N HIS A 384 33.08 15.58 27.02
CA HIS A 384 33.57 14.65 26.01
C HIS A 384 32.86 13.30 26.11
N GLU A 385 32.73 12.75 27.31
CA GLU A 385 32.00 11.51 27.55
C GLU A 385 30.54 11.61 27.08
N ALA A 386 29.84 12.70 27.39
CA ALA A 386 28.46 12.90 26.98
C ALA A 386 28.29 12.99 25.45
N VAL A 387 29.21 13.69 24.76
CA VAL A 387 29.22 13.79 23.29
C VAL A 387 29.59 12.45 22.65
N LEU A 388 30.57 11.74 23.22
CA LEU A 388 30.98 10.42 22.78
C LEU A 388 29.81 9.43 22.86
N ASN A 389 29.05 9.43 23.96
CA ASN A 389 27.87 8.57 24.11
C ASN A 389 26.82 8.82 23.02
N LEU A 390 26.55 10.08 22.66
CA LEU A 390 25.66 10.39 21.53
C LEU A 390 26.24 9.90 20.20
N GLY A 391 27.54 10.10 19.98
CA GLY A 391 28.23 9.63 18.77
C GLY A 391 28.22 8.11 18.62
N VAL A 392 28.41 7.38 19.73
CA VAL A 392 28.26 5.93 19.79
C VAL A 392 26.82 5.55 19.45
N LEU A 393 25.81 6.21 20.02
CA LEU A 393 24.39 5.95 19.70
C LEU A 393 24.08 6.15 18.22
N VAL A 394 24.50 7.26 17.62
CA VAL A 394 24.27 7.59 16.20
C VAL A 394 24.93 6.57 15.26
N LYS A 395 26.08 6.02 15.66
CA LYS A 395 26.86 5.06 14.89
C LYS A 395 26.41 3.62 15.07
N GLU A 396 26.22 3.19 16.31
CA GLU A 396 25.95 1.80 16.68
C GLU A 396 24.46 1.45 16.53
N LEU A 397 23.55 2.43 16.61
CA LEU A 397 22.12 2.16 16.46
C LEU A 397 21.81 1.55 15.08
N PRO A 398 22.24 2.10 13.92
CA PRO A 398 22.05 1.41 12.65
C PRO A 398 22.64 -0.01 12.62
N ALA A 399 23.85 -0.19 13.18
CA ALA A 399 24.54 -1.47 13.20
C ALA A 399 23.82 -2.53 14.05
N SER A 400 23.12 -2.14 15.13
CA SER A 400 22.39 -3.07 15.98
C SER A 400 21.20 -3.72 15.26
N TRP A 401 20.71 -3.14 14.17
CA TRP A 401 19.58 -3.66 13.39
C TRP A 401 19.99 -4.52 12.20
N GLU A 402 21.29 -4.71 11.94
CA GLU A 402 21.74 -5.47 10.75
C GLU A 402 21.28 -6.93 10.78
N ALA A 403 21.31 -7.57 11.95
CA ALA A 403 20.79 -8.93 12.10
C ALA A 403 19.28 -8.99 11.81
N ASP A 404 18.51 -8.02 12.29
CA ASP A 404 17.07 -7.94 12.04
C ASP A 404 16.76 -7.64 10.57
N LYS A 405 17.57 -6.78 9.92
CA LYS A 405 17.46 -6.49 8.48
C LYS A 405 17.67 -7.75 7.64
N GLU A 406 18.69 -8.54 7.96
CA GLU A 406 18.96 -9.78 7.24
C GLU A 406 17.81 -10.79 7.44
N GLU A 407 17.27 -10.90 8.65
CA GLU A 407 16.11 -11.76 8.90
C GLU A 407 14.86 -11.28 8.15
N MET A 408 14.58 -9.97 8.17
CA MET A 408 13.50 -9.37 7.36
C MET A 408 13.69 -9.66 5.87
N ARG A 409 14.93 -9.55 5.37
CA ARG A 409 15.30 -9.84 3.97
C ARG A 409 15.01 -11.30 3.63
N ASN A 410 15.32 -12.24 4.54
CA ASN A 410 15.00 -13.66 4.38
C ASN A 410 13.48 -13.88 4.30
N ILE A 411 12.70 -13.24 5.16
CA ILE A 411 11.24 -13.36 5.16
C ILE A 411 10.64 -12.79 3.88
N VAL A 412 11.02 -11.56 3.50
CA VAL A 412 10.56 -10.92 2.25
C VAL A 412 10.90 -11.80 1.05
N THR A 413 12.11 -12.36 1.00
CA THR A 413 12.52 -13.28 -0.06
C THR A 413 11.65 -14.55 -0.10
N ALA A 414 11.33 -15.12 1.07
CA ALA A 414 10.52 -16.33 1.18
C ALA A 414 9.05 -16.11 0.81
N VAL A 415 8.45 -14.96 1.15
CA VAL A 415 7.02 -14.70 0.90
C VAL A 415 6.75 -14.13 -0.49
N ARG A 416 7.76 -13.60 -1.18
CA ARG A 416 7.61 -12.94 -2.49
C ARG A 416 7.05 -13.85 -3.59
N PRO A 417 7.47 -15.13 -3.72
CA PRO A 417 6.84 -16.04 -4.69
C PRO A 417 5.35 -16.22 -4.42
N VAL A 418 4.94 -16.36 -3.16
CA VAL A 418 3.54 -16.49 -2.76
C VAL A 418 2.77 -15.21 -3.08
N ALA A 419 3.35 -14.05 -2.81
CA ALA A 419 2.79 -12.75 -3.13
C ALA A 419 2.50 -12.59 -4.64
N ARG A 420 3.36 -13.12 -5.51
CA ARG A 420 3.13 -13.15 -6.98
C ARG A 420 2.00 -14.09 -7.40
N GLU A 421 1.77 -15.15 -6.64
CA GLU A 421 0.68 -16.09 -6.89
C GLU A 421 -0.69 -15.56 -6.43
N HIS A 422 -0.68 -14.49 -5.63
CA HIS A 422 -1.86 -13.69 -5.34
C HIS A 422 -2.07 -12.61 -6.43
N GLY A 423 -3.02 -11.71 -6.18
CA GLY A 423 -3.39 -10.63 -7.09
C GLY A 423 -4.72 -10.89 -7.79
N LEU A 424 -5.11 -9.93 -8.62
CA LEU A 424 -6.37 -9.98 -9.36
C LEU A 424 -6.10 -10.29 -10.82
N TYR A 425 -6.75 -11.32 -11.34
CA TYR A 425 -6.67 -11.70 -12.73
C TYR A 425 -7.99 -11.35 -13.41
N ALA A 426 -7.91 -10.79 -14.62
CA ALA A 426 -9.06 -10.51 -15.45
C ALA A 426 -8.78 -10.97 -16.88
N HIS A 427 -9.79 -11.49 -17.57
CA HIS A 427 -9.66 -11.78 -18.99
C HIS A 427 -10.98 -11.58 -19.74
N LEU A 428 -10.87 -11.28 -21.04
CA LEU A 428 -11.99 -11.33 -21.96
C LEU A 428 -12.07 -12.73 -22.57
N GLY A 429 -13.15 -13.44 -22.31
CA GLY A 429 -13.39 -14.79 -22.81
C GLY A 429 -14.64 -14.86 -23.69
N THR A 430 -14.73 -15.90 -24.52
CA THR A 430 -15.89 -16.13 -25.38
C THR A 430 -17.03 -16.81 -24.61
N TRP A 431 -18.22 -16.22 -24.65
CA TRP A 431 -19.46 -16.85 -24.19
C TRP A 431 -20.55 -16.65 -25.24
N MET A 432 -21.08 -17.75 -25.77
CA MET A 432 -21.88 -17.73 -27.01
C MET A 432 -21.13 -16.98 -28.13
N ASP A 433 -21.76 -15.99 -28.78
CA ASP A 433 -21.19 -15.22 -29.89
C ASP A 433 -20.49 -13.91 -29.44
N GLY A 434 -20.37 -13.67 -28.13
CA GLY A 434 -19.84 -12.43 -27.56
C GLY A 434 -18.60 -12.64 -26.68
N LEU A 435 -17.85 -11.55 -26.45
CA LEU A 435 -16.84 -11.51 -25.40
C LEU A 435 -17.47 -11.00 -24.11
N ILE A 436 -17.07 -11.63 -23.00
CA ILE A 436 -17.49 -11.26 -21.63
C ILE A 436 -16.27 -11.21 -20.70
N LEU A 437 -16.42 -10.51 -19.59
CA LEU A 437 -15.39 -10.39 -18.57
C LEU A 437 -15.41 -11.58 -17.60
N TYR A 438 -14.25 -12.19 -17.40
CA TYR A 438 -13.98 -13.13 -16.32
C TYR A 438 -12.98 -12.52 -15.35
N VAL A 439 -13.17 -12.78 -14.06
CA VAL A 439 -12.27 -12.33 -13.00
C VAL A 439 -11.95 -13.52 -12.10
N ALA A 440 -10.70 -13.63 -11.68
CA ALA A 440 -10.28 -14.59 -10.68
C ALA A 440 -9.31 -13.94 -9.68
N ARG A 441 -9.25 -14.52 -8.49
CA ARG A 441 -8.32 -14.14 -7.45
C ARG A 441 -7.23 -15.18 -7.34
N GLY A 442 -5.97 -14.75 -7.36
CA GLY A 442 -4.87 -15.58 -6.92
C GLY A 442 -5.04 -15.92 -5.44
N ASN A 443 -4.65 -17.12 -5.05
CA ASN A 443 -4.75 -17.60 -3.67
C ASN A 443 -3.39 -18.09 -3.14
N GLY A 444 -2.29 -17.53 -3.65
CA GLY A 444 -0.94 -17.90 -3.23
C GLY A 444 -0.47 -19.28 -3.74
N GLN A 445 -1.27 -19.98 -4.56
CA GLN A 445 -0.91 -21.29 -5.10
C GLN A 445 -0.75 -21.27 -6.62
N ALA A 446 0.32 -21.92 -7.08
CA ALA A 446 0.63 -22.14 -8.50
C ALA A 446 -0.28 -23.21 -9.14
N ARG A 447 -1.57 -22.91 -9.26
CA ARG A 447 -2.60 -23.79 -9.86
C ARG A 447 -3.61 -23.01 -10.70
N GLU A 448 -4.54 -23.76 -11.30
CA GLU A 448 -5.66 -23.18 -12.05
C GLU A 448 -6.52 -22.26 -11.18
N LEU A 449 -6.96 -21.16 -11.77
CA LEU A 449 -7.73 -20.12 -11.10
C LEU A 449 -9.23 -20.43 -11.16
N ALA A 450 -9.94 -20.05 -10.10
CA ALA A 450 -11.39 -20.12 -10.03
C ALA A 450 -11.99 -18.90 -10.74
N TRP A 451 -12.17 -18.99 -12.06
CA TRP A 451 -12.73 -17.92 -12.88
C TRP A 451 -14.22 -17.73 -12.64
N ASP A 452 -14.59 -16.50 -12.29
CA ASP A 452 -15.96 -16.04 -12.14
C ASP A 452 -16.34 -15.11 -13.29
N TYR A 453 -17.46 -15.39 -13.94
CA TYR A 453 -17.95 -14.55 -15.03
C TYR A 453 -18.74 -13.37 -14.46
N LYS A 454 -18.55 -12.18 -15.02
CA LYS A 454 -19.24 -10.98 -14.53
C LYS A 454 -20.48 -10.68 -15.38
N LYS A 455 -21.64 -10.93 -14.77
CA LYS A 455 -22.95 -10.49 -15.29
C LYS A 455 -22.89 -8.99 -15.59
N ASN A 456 -23.64 -8.54 -16.60
CA ASN A 456 -23.69 -7.14 -17.08
C ASN A 456 -22.45 -6.65 -17.85
N THR A 457 -21.55 -7.55 -18.26
CA THR A 457 -20.44 -7.22 -19.18
C THR A 457 -20.63 -7.83 -20.58
N ALA A 458 -21.86 -8.26 -20.92
CA ALA A 458 -22.08 -8.92 -22.20
C ALA A 458 -21.77 -7.98 -23.36
N TRP A 459 -21.01 -8.48 -24.35
CA TRP A 459 -20.64 -7.82 -25.60
C TRP A 459 -19.51 -6.80 -25.48
N LEU A 460 -18.30 -7.25 -25.12
CA LEU A 460 -17.09 -6.42 -25.11
C LEU A 460 -16.26 -6.56 -26.39
N VAL A 461 -15.43 -5.55 -26.67
CA VAL A 461 -14.40 -5.58 -27.71
C VAL A 461 -13.02 -5.64 -27.07
N SER A 462 -12.75 -4.73 -26.13
CA SER A 462 -11.50 -4.68 -25.38
C SER A 462 -11.71 -4.08 -23.99
N MET A 463 -10.69 -4.19 -23.15
CA MET A 463 -10.66 -3.62 -21.80
C MET A 463 -9.32 -3.00 -21.44
N SER A 464 -9.35 -2.09 -20.47
CA SER A 464 -8.17 -1.54 -19.78
C SER A 464 -8.45 -1.46 -18.29
N VAL A 465 -7.51 -1.95 -17.48
CA VAL A 465 -7.59 -1.89 -16.01
C VAL A 465 -6.41 -1.07 -15.49
N HIS A 466 -6.67 -0.14 -14.57
CA HIS A 466 -5.61 0.59 -13.89
C HIS A 466 -6.00 0.96 -12.46
N ALA A 467 -5.00 1.25 -11.63
CA ALA A 467 -5.20 1.80 -10.29
C ALA A 467 -5.34 3.33 -10.37
N PRO A 468 -6.43 3.92 -9.85
CA PRO A 468 -6.53 5.38 -9.71
C PRO A 468 -5.43 5.90 -8.79
N LYS A 469 -4.93 7.11 -9.04
CA LYS A 469 -3.87 7.74 -8.22
C LYS A 469 -4.19 7.76 -6.71
N THR A 470 -5.45 7.97 -6.36
CA THR A 470 -5.94 7.98 -4.96
C THR A 470 -5.99 6.60 -4.29
N GLN A 471 -5.75 5.52 -5.04
CA GLN A 471 -5.84 4.14 -4.57
C GLN A 471 -4.48 3.41 -4.65
N VAL A 472 -3.42 4.06 -5.13
CA VAL A 472 -2.09 3.42 -5.33
C VAL A 472 -1.50 2.89 -4.02
N ASP A 473 -1.78 3.58 -2.90
CA ASP A 473 -1.30 3.19 -1.56
C ASP A 473 -2.36 2.40 -0.75
N SER A 474 -3.50 2.05 -1.37
CA SER A 474 -4.54 1.29 -0.69
C SER A 474 -4.16 -0.20 -0.63
N PHE A 475 -4.44 -0.86 0.50
CA PHE A 475 -4.39 -2.32 0.59
C PHE A 475 -5.64 -3.01 0.01
N THR A 476 -6.66 -2.23 -0.34
CA THR A 476 -7.89 -2.72 -0.96
C THR A 476 -8.30 -1.80 -2.13
N PRO A 477 -7.42 -1.59 -3.13
CA PRO A 477 -7.67 -0.66 -4.21
C PRO A 477 -8.91 -1.06 -4.99
N LYS A 478 -9.71 -0.06 -5.32
CA LYS A 478 -10.76 -0.19 -6.34
C LYS A 478 -10.16 0.19 -7.69
N TYR A 479 -9.90 -0.80 -8.52
CA TYR A 479 -9.38 -0.57 -9.86
C TYR A 479 -10.45 0.05 -10.74
N GLU A 480 -10.02 0.96 -11.62
CA GLU A 480 -10.86 1.46 -12.70
C GLU A 480 -10.73 0.52 -13.89
N LEU A 481 -11.87 -0.01 -14.33
CA LEU A 481 -11.99 -0.84 -15.53
C LEU A 481 -12.73 -0.03 -16.60
N LEU A 482 -12.06 0.23 -17.72
CA LEU A 482 -12.67 0.76 -18.93
C LEU A 482 -12.93 -0.40 -19.88
N VAL A 483 -14.13 -0.48 -20.44
CA VAL A 483 -14.46 -1.49 -21.45
C VAL A 483 -15.12 -0.86 -22.66
N VAL A 484 -14.78 -1.38 -23.84
CA VAL A 484 -15.40 -0.99 -25.10
C VAL A 484 -16.54 -1.95 -25.40
N GLU A 485 -17.76 -1.41 -25.54
CA GLU A 485 -18.96 -2.16 -25.91
C GLU A 485 -18.97 -2.48 -27.41
N SER A 486 -19.31 -3.72 -27.74
CA SER A 486 -19.56 -4.14 -29.12
C SER A 486 -20.91 -3.61 -29.61
N GLY A 487 -21.02 -3.32 -30.91
CA GLY A 487 -22.25 -2.81 -31.51
C GLY A 487 -22.45 -1.30 -31.31
N ALA A 488 -23.03 -0.89 -30.16
CA ALA A 488 -23.33 0.52 -29.88
C ALA A 488 -22.09 1.42 -29.77
N GLY A 489 -20.89 0.81 -29.65
CA GLY A 489 -19.62 1.52 -29.67
C GLY A 489 -19.52 2.54 -28.55
N ARG A 490 -19.94 2.19 -27.33
CA ARG A 490 -19.79 3.03 -26.14
C ARG A 490 -18.61 2.57 -25.31
N VAL A 491 -18.06 3.47 -24.50
CA VAL A 491 -17.08 3.10 -23.47
C VAL A 491 -17.73 3.19 -22.11
N TRP A 492 -17.65 2.09 -21.38
CA TRP A 492 -18.15 1.95 -20.04
C TRP A 492 -17.00 2.02 -19.05
N ARG A 493 -17.28 2.63 -17.90
CA ARG A 493 -16.40 2.63 -16.74
C ARG A 493 -17.05 1.82 -15.63
N HIS A 494 -16.29 0.88 -15.08
CA HIS A 494 -16.64 0.10 -13.90
C HIS A 494 -15.59 0.30 -12.80
N HIS A 495 -15.94 -0.10 -11.58
CA HIS A 495 -14.99 -0.29 -10.50
C HIS A 495 -14.88 -1.78 -10.20
N LEU A 496 -13.65 -2.27 -10.15
CA LEU A 496 -13.32 -3.65 -9.88
C LEU A 496 -12.59 -3.75 -8.53
N ASP A 497 -13.18 -4.47 -7.58
CA ASP A 497 -12.63 -4.66 -6.25
C ASP A 497 -11.44 -5.63 -6.30
N SER A 498 -10.26 -5.18 -5.89
CA SER A 498 -9.03 -5.97 -5.93
C SER A 498 -9.04 -7.20 -5.01
N VAL A 499 -9.82 -7.17 -3.94
CA VAL A 499 -9.84 -8.23 -2.91
C VAL A 499 -10.97 -9.22 -3.16
N ARG A 500 -12.15 -8.74 -3.54
CA ARG A 500 -13.33 -9.59 -3.77
C ARG A 500 -13.46 -10.03 -5.22
N GLY A 501 -12.84 -9.29 -6.15
CA GLY A 501 -13.09 -9.43 -7.58
C GLY A 501 -14.51 -9.02 -7.97
N ASP A 502 -15.21 -8.28 -7.11
CA ASP A 502 -16.57 -7.79 -7.37
C ASP A 502 -16.52 -6.65 -8.39
N LEU A 503 -17.47 -6.68 -9.32
CA LEU A 503 -17.61 -5.65 -10.34
C LEU A 503 -18.83 -4.81 -10.01
N ALA A 504 -18.63 -3.51 -9.79
CA ALA A 504 -19.73 -2.56 -9.64
C ALA A 504 -20.43 -2.32 -10.99
N ASP A 505 -21.71 -1.92 -10.92
CA ASP A 505 -22.46 -1.52 -12.11
C ASP A 505 -21.72 -0.41 -12.87
N GLY A 506 -21.66 -0.58 -14.19
CA GLY A 506 -20.94 0.33 -15.07
C GLY A 506 -21.74 1.58 -15.39
N THR A 507 -21.03 2.64 -15.74
CA THR A 507 -21.61 3.85 -16.33
C THR A 507 -21.00 4.11 -17.69
N VAL A 508 -21.83 4.47 -18.68
CA VAL A 508 -21.35 4.94 -19.99
C VAL A 508 -20.64 6.28 -19.78
N VAL A 509 -19.35 6.33 -20.10
CA VAL A 509 -18.53 7.55 -19.99
C VAL A 509 -18.23 8.17 -21.35
N ILE A 510 -18.27 7.40 -22.43
CA ILE A 510 -18.12 7.91 -23.81
C ILE A 510 -19.19 7.28 -24.69
N ALA A 511 -19.86 8.12 -25.50
CA ALA A 511 -20.78 7.70 -26.53
C ALA A 511 -20.29 8.19 -27.91
N PRO A 512 -20.64 7.50 -29.00
CA PRO A 512 -20.34 7.96 -30.36
C PRO A 512 -20.91 9.34 -30.64
N ARG A 513 -20.20 10.14 -31.45
CA ARG A 513 -20.74 11.40 -31.96
C ARG A 513 -22.00 11.16 -32.80
N SER A 514 -23.04 11.95 -32.55
CA SER A 514 -24.26 11.95 -33.39
C SER A 514 -24.00 12.49 -34.80
N SER A 515 -23.05 13.42 -34.94
CA SER A 515 -22.71 14.07 -36.22
C SER A 515 -21.77 13.25 -37.11
N ARG A 516 -21.00 12.31 -36.54
CA ARG A 516 -20.07 11.43 -37.24
C ARG A 516 -20.09 10.09 -36.53
N PRO A 517 -20.76 9.05 -37.07
CA PRO A 517 -20.79 7.74 -36.42
C PRO A 517 -19.38 7.25 -36.15
N GLU A 518 -19.09 6.98 -34.89
CA GLU A 518 -17.80 6.50 -34.40
C GLU A 518 -17.97 5.10 -33.83
N ARG A 519 -16.96 4.25 -34.06
CA ARG A 519 -16.80 2.97 -33.41
C ARG A 519 -15.48 2.96 -32.66
N PHE A 520 -15.53 2.62 -31.37
CA PHE A 520 -14.32 2.40 -30.59
C PHE A 520 -13.82 0.97 -30.81
N LEU A 521 -12.52 0.82 -31.07
CA LEU A 521 -11.90 -0.49 -31.34
C LEU A 521 -11.04 -0.96 -30.17
N ASP A 522 -10.37 -0.03 -29.47
CA ASP A 522 -9.56 -0.33 -28.30
C ASP A 522 -9.48 0.86 -27.33
N VAL A 523 -9.13 0.60 -26.07
CA VAL A 523 -8.99 1.59 -25.01
C VAL A 523 -7.75 1.30 -24.16
N SER A 524 -7.02 2.36 -23.79
CA SER A 524 -5.93 2.31 -22.81
C SER A 524 -6.09 3.45 -21.82
N GLY A 525 -6.39 3.11 -20.57
CA GLY A 525 -6.62 4.03 -19.47
C GLY A 525 -5.52 3.97 -18.41
N PHE A 526 -5.16 5.14 -17.87
CA PHE A 526 -4.15 5.28 -16.83
C PHE A 526 -4.42 6.54 -15.97
N ALA A 527 -3.87 6.56 -14.76
CA ALA A 527 -4.11 7.62 -13.79
C ALA A 527 -3.55 8.97 -14.30
N PHE A 528 -4.33 10.06 -14.19
CA PHE A 528 -3.98 11.37 -14.71
C PHE A 528 -2.83 12.06 -13.94
N HIS A 529 -1.95 12.78 -14.66
CA HIS A 529 -0.90 13.63 -14.10
C HIS A 529 -1.15 15.11 -14.42
N ASP A 530 -1.03 15.98 -13.41
CA ASP A 530 -1.14 17.42 -13.59
C ASP A 530 -0.12 17.92 -14.62
N LYS A 531 -0.49 18.97 -15.38
CA LYS A 531 0.34 19.54 -16.46
C LYS A 531 0.55 18.58 -17.65
N THR A 532 -0.35 17.63 -17.85
CA THR A 532 -0.42 16.90 -19.14
C THR A 532 -0.64 17.91 -20.27
N PRO A 533 0.17 17.90 -21.34
CA PRO A 533 0.03 18.83 -22.46
C PRO A 533 -1.38 18.81 -23.04
N GLY A 534 -1.92 19.98 -23.43
CA GLY A 534 -3.22 20.08 -24.11
C GLY A 534 -4.46 19.74 -23.25
N VAL A 535 -4.31 19.51 -21.95
CA VAL A 535 -5.43 19.20 -21.04
C VAL A 535 -5.67 20.34 -20.05
N ASP A 536 -6.93 20.77 -19.92
CA ASP A 536 -7.34 21.73 -18.90
C ASP A 536 -7.49 21.08 -17.53
N ALA A 537 -6.51 21.34 -16.65
CA ALA A 537 -6.49 20.83 -15.28
C ALA A 537 -7.62 21.42 -14.39
N SER A 538 -8.30 22.50 -14.79
CA SER A 538 -9.41 23.09 -14.03
C SER A 538 -10.58 22.11 -13.86
N THR A 539 -10.69 21.11 -14.74
CA THR A 539 -11.68 20.03 -14.68
C THR A 539 -11.36 18.97 -13.63
N HIS A 540 -10.21 19.05 -12.95
CA HIS A 540 -9.72 18.09 -11.94
C HIS A 540 -9.80 16.63 -12.43
N PRO A 541 -9.25 16.30 -13.60
CA PRO A 541 -9.33 14.96 -14.16
C PRO A 541 -8.53 13.96 -13.31
N ARG A 542 -9.06 12.73 -13.21
CA ARG A 542 -8.46 11.62 -12.45
C ARG A 542 -7.86 10.55 -13.33
N THR A 543 -8.38 10.42 -14.55
CA THR A 543 -8.00 9.38 -15.50
C THR A 543 -7.84 9.98 -16.88
N LEU A 544 -6.83 9.54 -17.61
CA LEU A 544 -6.63 9.79 -19.03
C LEU A 544 -6.83 8.47 -19.78
N ALA A 545 -7.59 8.50 -20.87
CA ALA A 545 -7.81 7.35 -21.73
C ALA A 545 -7.47 7.69 -23.18
N ALA A 546 -6.65 6.86 -23.81
CA ALA A 546 -6.45 6.84 -25.25
C ALA A 546 -7.40 5.82 -25.88
N LEU A 547 -8.02 6.17 -26.99
CA LEU A 547 -8.92 5.29 -27.74
C LEU A 547 -8.49 5.19 -29.19
N VAL A 548 -8.63 3.98 -29.75
CA VAL A 548 -8.70 3.80 -31.20
C VAL A 548 -10.13 4.02 -31.64
N VAL A 549 -10.33 4.98 -32.54
CA VAL A 549 -11.63 5.32 -33.11
C VAL A 549 -11.62 5.04 -34.61
N GLU A 550 -12.65 4.38 -35.09
CA GLU A 550 -12.96 4.21 -36.51
C GLU A 550 -14.21 5.04 -36.83
N ASP A 551 -14.13 5.91 -37.83
CA ASP A 551 -15.28 6.68 -38.27
C ASP A 551 -16.14 5.94 -39.32
N SER A 552 -17.22 6.60 -39.76
CA SER A 552 -18.11 6.09 -40.81
C SER A 552 -17.44 5.88 -42.17
N ALA A 553 -16.28 6.49 -42.43
CA ALA A 553 -15.50 6.31 -43.65
C ALA A 553 -14.44 5.20 -43.49
N HIS A 554 -14.45 4.47 -42.37
CA HIS A 554 -13.43 3.51 -41.96
C HIS A 554 -12.03 4.13 -41.79
N ALA A 555 -11.95 5.46 -41.66
CA ALA A 555 -10.73 6.14 -41.28
C ALA A 555 -10.51 5.96 -39.78
N ARG A 556 -9.28 5.59 -39.42
CA ARG A 556 -8.89 5.36 -38.04
C ARG A 556 -8.01 6.48 -37.52
N TYR A 557 -8.23 6.83 -36.25
CA TYR A 557 -7.44 7.81 -35.54
C TYR A 557 -7.39 7.48 -34.06
N VAL A 558 -6.41 8.07 -33.37
CA VAL A 558 -6.31 8.01 -31.91
C VAL A 558 -6.92 9.29 -31.35
N ASN A 559 -7.59 9.15 -30.21
CA ASN A 559 -8.15 10.29 -29.50
C ASN A 559 -8.01 10.10 -27.99
N TYR A 560 -7.89 11.20 -27.26
CA TYR A 560 -7.73 11.18 -25.81
C TYR A 560 -8.95 11.76 -25.10
N TYR A 561 -9.28 11.19 -23.95
CA TYR A 561 -10.36 11.64 -23.08
C TYR A 561 -9.88 11.69 -21.64
N THR A 562 -10.32 12.71 -20.92
CA THR A 562 -10.16 12.78 -19.47
C THR A 562 -11.47 12.49 -18.76
N PHE A 563 -11.39 11.85 -17.60
CA PHE A 563 -12.54 11.62 -16.72
C PHE A 563 -12.33 12.30 -15.38
N ASP A 564 -13.29 13.11 -14.94
CA ASP A 564 -13.25 13.76 -13.62
C ASP A 564 -13.85 12.86 -12.52
N LYS A 565 -13.96 13.41 -11.30
CA LYS A 565 -14.54 12.73 -10.14
C LYS A 565 -16.04 12.42 -10.29
N ASP A 566 -16.74 13.21 -11.11
CA ASP A 566 -18.19 13.14 -11.33
C ASP A 566 -18.53 12.29 -12.57
N LEU A 567 -17.52 11.57 -13.10
CA LEU A 567 -17.58 10.70 -14.27
C LEU A 567 -17.88 11.44 -15.57
N LYS A 568 -17.70 12.76 -15.60
CA LYS A 568 -17.83 13.54 -16.83
C LYS A 568 -16.58 13.32 -17.69
N SER A 569 -16.79 12.91 -18.93
CA SER A 569 -15.73 12.83 -19.91
C SER A 569 -15.52 14.15 -20.63
N THR A 570 -14.27 14.52 -20.85
CA THR A 570 -13.89 15.63 -21.71
C THR A 570 -12.95 15.11 -22.78
N ARG A 571 -13.29 15.36 -24.04
CA ARG A 571 -12.46 15.00 -25.18
C ARG A 571 -11.31 16.01 -25.28
N VAL A 572 -10.10 15.52 -25.49
CA VAL A 572 -8.94 16.35 -25.84
C VAL A 572 -8.99 16.59 -27.34
N ASP A 573 -8.92 17.85 -27.79
CA ASP A 573 -9.14 18.22 -29.19
C ASP A 573 -7.93 17.91 -30.08
N THR A 574 -7.59 16.62 -30.18
CA THR A 574 -6.48 16.09 -30.97
C THR A 574 -6.89 14.76 -31.60
N GLU A 575 -6.86 14.67 -32.94
CA GLU A 575 -7.24 13.46 -33.72
C GLU A 575 -6.10 13.03 -34.68
N PRO A 576 -4.95 12.53 -34.20
CA PRO A 576 -3.94 11.97 -35.09
C PRO A 576 -4.47 10.77 -35.89
N TYR A 577 -4.56 10.93 -37.21
CA TYR A 577 -5.05 9.90 -38.14
C TYR A 577 -3.99 8.83 -38.39
N LEU A 578 -4.34 7.58 -38.08
CA LEU A 578 -3.51 6.40 -38.21
C LEU A 578 -4.35 5.29 -38.84
N SER A 579 -4.38 5.22 -40.16
CA SER A 579 -5.36 4.42 -40.93
C SER A 579 -5.37 2.92 -40.62
N ASP A 580 -4.26 2.38 -40.14
CA ASP A 580 -4.00 0.96 -39.93
C ASP A 580 -3.87 0.56 -38.45
N VAL A 581 -4.09 1.49 -37.52
CA VAL A 581 -4.07 1.21 -36.09
C VAL A 581 -5.24 0.30 -35.69
N ALA A 582 -4.98 -0.68 -34.84
CA ALA A 582 -6.01 -1.61 -34.35
C ALA A 582 -6.08 -1.68 -32.82
N GLU A 583 -4.95 -1.50 -32.16
CA GLU A 583 -4.78 -1.60 -30.71
C GLU A 583 -3.96 -0.42 -30.21
N ILE A 584 -4.13 -0.05 -28.94
CA ILE A 584 -3.47 1.12 -28.36
C ILE A 584 -3.02 0.85 -26.92
N ARG A 585 -1.81 1.26 -26.59
CA ARG A 585 -1.29 1.25 -25.22
C ARG A 585 -0.57 2.55 -24.93
N SER A 586 -0.92 3.20 -23.83
CA SER A 586 -0.40 4.53 -23.48
C SER A 586 0.08 4.58 -22.04
N LEU A 587 1.17 5.31 -21.81
CA LEU A 587 1.65 5.65 -20.47
C LEU A 587 2.23 7.06 -20.45
N TYR A 588 2.44 7.61 -19.25
CA TYR A 588 3.39 8.70 -19.08
C TYR A 588 4.80 8.16 -19.16
N LEU A 589 5.69 8.90 -19.83
CA LEU A 589 7.11 8.53 -19.87
C LEU A 589 7.68 8.33 -18.45
N PRO A 590 8.50 7.30 -18.23
CA PRO A 590 9.09 7.06 -16.93
C PRO A 590 9.99 8.23 -16.53
N ALA A 591 9.94 8.61 -15.25
CA ALA A 591 10.71 9.73 -14.70
C ALA A 591 12.22 9.49 -14.75
N SER A 592 12.64 8.22 -14.78
CA SER A 592 14.03 7.78 -14.85
C SER A 592 14.19 6.60 -15.82
N THR A 593 15.40 6.44 -16.35
CA THR A 593 15.78 5.31 -17.19
C THR A 593 16.24 4.15 -16.32
N LEU A 594 16.27 2.94 -16.90
CA LEU A 594 16.94 1.83 -16.24
C LEU A 594 18.45 2.13 -16.12
N PRO A 595 19.13 1.75 -15.02
CA PRO A 595 20.54 2.08 -14.79
C PRO A 595 21.49 1.58 -15.89
N ASP A 596 21.15 0.45 -16.52
CA ASP A 596 21.96 -0.21 -17.54
C ASP A 596 21.45 0.04 -18.97
N ASP A 597 20.69 1.12 -19.20
CA ASP A 597 20.09 1.43 -20.50
C ASP A 597 21.04 2.14 -21.48
N PRO A 598 21.47 1.48 -22.59
CA PRO A 598 22.38 2.11 -23.55
C PRO A 598 21.71 3.24 -24.32
N HIS A 599 20.39 3.42 -24.18
CA HIS A 599 19.63 4.48 -24.81
C HIS A 599 19.07 5.51 -23.82
N ALA A 600 19.56 5.53 -22.57
CA ALA A 600 19.09 6.42 -21.51
C ALA A 600 19.09 7.92 -21.89
N ASP A 601 20.01 8.34 -22.75
CA ASP A 601 20.11 9.70 -23.30
C ASP A 601 18.88 10.14 -24.13
N ALA A 602 17.98 9.22 -24.47
CA ALA A 602 16.68 9.55 -25.07
C ALA A 602 15.76 10.38 -24.15
N LEU A 603 15.95 10.29 -22.82
CA LEU A 603 15.14 10.98 -21.81
C LEU A 603 15.90 12.10 -21.09
N THR A 604 17.12 12.46 -21.53
CA THR A 604 17.95 13.47 -20.85
C THR A 604 18.44 14.56 -21.80
N GLY A 605 18.94 15.65 -21.22
CA GLY A 605 19.50 16.79 -21.94
C GLY A 605 18.52 17.43 -22.93
N ALA A 606 19.02 17.79 -24.12
CA ALA A 606 18.23 18.41 -25.18
C ALA A 606 17.20 17.47 -25.84
N ASN A 607 17.26 16.16 -25.57
CA ASN A 607 16.34 15.16 -26.12
C ASN A 607 15.17 14.85 -25.16
N ARG A 608 15.15 15.48 -23.98
CA ARG A 608 14.17 15.22 -22.94
C ARG A 608 12.77 15.63 -23.42
N PRO A 609 11.79 14.70 -23.44
CA PRO A 609 10.39 15.01 -23.67
C PRO A 609 9.85 16.05 -22.68
N GLU A 610 8.75 16.71 -23.02
CA GLU A 610 8.07 17.59 -22.06
C GLU A 610 7.67 16.80 -20.80
N ALA A 611 7.63 17.50 -19.66
CA ALA A 611 7.21 16.86 -18.42
C ALA A 611 5.76 16.33 -18.57
N ASN A 612 5.51 15.11 -18.12
CA ASN A 612 4.22 14.43 -18.27
C ASN A 612 3.75 14.28 -19.72
N SER A 613 4.66 14.22 -20.70
CA SER A 613 4.33 13.75 -22.04
C SER A 613 3.83 12.31 -22.01
N VAL A 614 2.76 12.06 -22.76
CA VAL A 614 2.20 10.74 -22.98
C VAL A 614 2.92 10.08 -24.14
N LEU A 615 3.37 8.85 -23.92
CA LEU A 615 3.90 7.98 -24.97
C LEU A 615 2.84 6.93 -25.31
N THR A 616 2.44 6.90 -26.57
CA THR A 616 1.36 6.06 -27.06
C THR A 616 1.88 5.13 -28.16
N TYR A 617 1.59 3.84 -28.03
CA TYR A 617 1.94 2.79 -28.99
C TYR A 617 0.70 2.26 -29.67
N GLY A 618 0.66 2.36 -31.00
CA GLY A 618 -0.44 1.87 -31.82
C GLY A 618 -0.04 0.64 -32.64
N GLY A 619 -0.74 -0.48 -32.47
CA GLY A 619 -0.49 -1.70 -33.23
C GLY A 619 -0.95 -1.60 -34.68
N ILE A 620 -0.12 -1.99 -35.65
CA ILE A 620 -0.48 -2.00 -37.09
C ILE A 620 -0.89 -3.41 -37.51
N ARG A 621 -2.13 -3.57 -38.01
CA ARG A 621 -2.65 -4.89 -38.38
C ARG A 621 -1.86 -5.49 -39.57
N GLY A 622 -1.38 -6.72 -39.40
CA GLY A 622 -0.74 -7.50 -40.47
C GLY A 622 0.67 -7.03 -40.85
N SER A 623 1.30 -6.21 -40.02
CA SER A 623 2.62 -5.64 -40.24
C SER A 623 3.52 -5.91 -39.04
N ASN A 624 4.84 -5.90 -39.25
CA ASN A 624 5.83 -5.89 -38.17
C ASN A 624 6.28 -4.45 -37.83
N ARG A 625 5.40 -3.48 -37.95
CA ARG A 625 5.68 -2.07 -37.61
C ARG A 625 4.65 -1.62 -36.59
N LEU A 626 4.99 -0.63 -35.78
CA LEU A 626 4.06 -0.01 -34.84
C LEU A 626 4.17 1.51 -34.88
N HIS A 627 3.05 2.17 -34.59
CA HIS A 627 3.02 3.60 -34.35
C HIS A 627 3.60 3.91 -32.98
N VAL A 628 4.46 4.93 -32.91
CA VAL A 628 5.01 5.50 -31.68
C VAL A 628 4.73 6.98 -31.70
N MET A 629 3.89 7.41 -30.76
CA MET A 629 3.43 8.78 -30.68
C MET A 629 3.91 9.43 -29.39
N GLU A 630 4.60 10.55 -29.53
CA GLU A 630 4.90 11.44 -28.41
C GLU A 630 3.82 12.52 -28.41
N TRP A 631 2.84 12.37 -27.52
CA TRP A 631 1.58 13.12 -27.55
C TRP A 631 0.79 12.94 -28.86
N ILE A 632 0.90 13.89 -29.80
CA ILE A 632 0.23 13.87 -31.12
C ILE A 632 1.18 13.58 -32.28
N ASP A 633 2.49 13.63 -32.05
CA ASP A 633 3.49 13.49 -33.11
C ASP A 633 3.79 12.00 -33.33
N ALA A 634 3.17 11.44 -34.37
CA ALA A 634 3.23 10.02 -34.70
C ALA A 634 4.36 9.70 -35.68
N SER A 635 5.09 8.63 -35.43
CA SER A 635 5.99 8.01 -36.41
C SER A 635 5.87 6.49 -36.34
N THR A 636 6.38 5.80 -37.35
CA THR A 636 6.39 4.34 -37.41
C THR A 636 7.78 3.81 -37.14
N VAL A 637 7.89 2.77 -36.33
CA VAL A 637 9.16 2.07 -36.06
C VAL A 637 9.03 0.59 -36.39
N GLU A 638 10.17 -0.03 -36.72
CA GLU A 638 10.25 -1.47 -36.99
C GLU A 638 10.14 -2.29 -35.71
N GLY A 639 9.35 -3.36 -35.77
CA GLY A 639 9.21 -4.39 -34.75
C GLY A 639 10.40 -5.35 -34.69
N PRO A 640 10.28 -6.45 -33.93
CA PRO A 640 11.34 -7.42 -33.73
C PRO A 640 11.89 -7.97 -35.04
N GLN A 641 13.21 -8.09 -35.13
CA GLN A 641 13.87 -8.69 -36.29
C GLN A 641 13.33 -10.10 -36.55
N ASN A 642 13.15 -10.43 -37.83
CA ASN A 642 12.62 -11.70 -38.35
C ASN A 642 11.13 -11.97 -38.09
N TRP A 643 10.40 -11.02 -37.48
CA TRP A 643 8.94 -11.11 -37.43
C TRP A 643 8.34 -10.50 -38.71
N THR A 644 7.26 -11.10 -39.21
CA THR A 644 6.48 -10.56 -40.33
C THR A 644 5.23 -9.81 -39.85
N THR A 645 4.67 -10.25 -38.72
CA THR A 645 3.53 -9.64 -38.03
C THR A 645 3.57 -10.02 -36.56
N TYR A 646 2.82 -9.31 -35.74
CA TYR A 646 2.50 -9.65 -34.35
C TYR A 646 0.99 -9.64 -34.13
N ASN A 647 0.55 -10.14 -32.98
CA ASN A 647 -0.87 -10.21 -32.59
C ASN A 647 -1.29 -9.01 -31.76
N GLY A 648 -0.40 -8.43 -30.94
CA GLY A 648 -0.70 -7.18 -30.26
C GLY A 648 0.47 -6.51 -29.54
N VAL A 649 0.14 -5.41 -28.85
CA VAL A 649 1.07 -4.55 -28.10
C VAL A 649 0.68 -4.48 -26.62
N GLU A 650 1.66 -4.59 -25.73
CA GLU A 650 1.53 -4.27 -24.31
C GLU A 650 2.65 -3.34 -23.83
N ILE A 651 2.48 -2.78 -22.63
CA ILE A 651 3.45 -1.90 -22.00
C ILE A 651 3.57 -2.20 -20.49
N ASP A 652 4.73 -1.93 -19.93
CA ASP A 652 4.92 -1.74 -18.48
C ASP A 652 5.62 -0.38 -18.22
N ALA A 653 6.19 -0.18 -17.03
CA ALA A 653 6.85 1.07 -16.67
C ALA A 653 8.10 1.41 -17.51
N HIS A 654 8.75 0.41 -18.11
CA HIS A 654 10.05 0.56 -18.76
C HIS A 654 10.09 0.02 -20.19
N TYR A 655 9.20 -0.91 -20.54
CA TYR A 655 9.25 -1.67 -21.78
C TYR A 655 7.92 -1.59 -22.55
N VAL A 656 8.05 -1.52 -23.87
CA VAL A 656 6.98 -1.94 -24.78
C VAL A 656 7.19 -3.40 -25.15
N TRP A 657 6.11 -4.14 -25.25
CA TRP A 657 6.09 -5.57 -25.52
C TRP A 657 5.28 -5.84 -26.78
N LEU A 658 5.84 -6.66 -27.67
CA LEU A 658 5.11 -7.24 -28.80
C LEU A 658 4.99 -8.75 -28.59
N TYR A 659 3.84 -9.29 -28.96
CA TYR A 659 3.55 -10.71 -28.84
C TYR A 659 2.80 -11.22 -30.06
N GLY A 660 3.00 -12.49 -30.42
CA GLY A 660 2.29 -13.11 -31.54
C GLY A 660 2.87 -14.47 -31.93
N ARG A 661 2.81 -14.79 -33.23
CA ARG A 661 3.41 -16.02 -33.79
C ARG A 661 4.93 -16.12 -33.61
N GLY A 662 5.60 -14.97 -33.54
CA GLY A 662 7.04 -14.91 -33.29
C GLY A 662 7.42 -15.09 -31.82
N GLY A 663 6.45 -15.28 -30.92
CA GLY A 663 6.65 -15.40 -29.48
C GLY A 663 6.42 -14.08 -28.74
N ILE A 664 7.35 -13.69 -27.87
CA ILE A 664 7.33 -12.43 -27.10
C ILE A 664 8.66 -11.71 -27.31
N ALA A 665 8.61 -10.40 -27.49
CA ALA A 665 9.78 -9.54 -27.48
C ALA A 665 9.46 -8.19 -26.82
N CYS A 666 10.45 -7.55 -26.22
CA CYS A 666 10.30 -6.22 -25.64
C CYS A 666 11.46 -5.29 -25.98
N ALA A 667 11.22 -3.99 -25.89
CA ALA A 667 12.23 -2.96 -26.05
C ALA A 667 11.97 -1.84 -25.04
N THR A 668 13.03 -1.17 -24.58
CA THR A 668 12.87 -0.04 -23.65
C THR A 668 12.19 1.14 -24.35
N HIS A 669 11.39 1.92 -23.61
CA HIS A 669 10.75 3.12 -24.15
C HIS A 669 11.77 4.13 -24.70
N THR A 670 12.94 4.24 -24.07
CA THR A 670 14.09 5.02 -24.54
C THR A 670 14.59 4.55 -25.92
N SER A 671 14.68 3.24 -26.13
CA SER A 671 15.07 2.67 -27.43
C SER A 671 14.03 2.98 -28.50
N MET A 672 12.75 2.93 -28.16
CA MET A 672 11.66 3.28 -29.07
C MET A 672 11.74 4.74 -29.49
N LEU A 673 11.96 5.65 -28.53
CA LEU A 673 12.13 7.08 -28.80
C LEU A 673 13.35 7.35 -29.68
N LYS A 674 14.50 6.69 -29.45
CA LYS A 674 15.67 6.84 -30.33
C LYS A 674 15.38 6.39 -31.76
N ALA A 675 14.70 5.26 -31.92
CA ALA A 675 14.35 4.73 -33.24
C ALA A 675 13.37 5.66 -33.96
N ARG A 676 12.32 6.11 -33.27
CA ARG A 676 11.36 7.12 -33.73
C ARG A 676 12.05 8.38 -34.26
N ARG A 677 13.08 8.85 -33.55
CA ARG A 677 13.87 10.05 -33.89
C ARG A 677 14.95 9.81 -34.95
N GLY A 678 15.01 8.61 -35.55
CA GLY A 678 16.00 8.24 -36.56
C GLY A 678 17.44 8.17 -36.04
N LYS A 679 17.65 8.10 -34.72
CA LYS A 679 19.00 8.03 -34.12
C LYS A 679 19.56 6.61 -34.10
N ILE A 680 18.69 5.61 -34.19
CA ILE A 680 19.03 4.21 -34.41
C ILE A 680 18.07 3.66 -35.48
N ALA A 681 18.52 2.68 -36.27
CA ALA A 681 17.71 2.14 -37.36
C ALA A 681 16.50 1.31 -36.89
N ARG A 682 16.61 0.67 -35.72
CA ARG A 682 15.58 -0.18 -35.13
C ARG A 682 15.69 -0.16 -33.60
N PRO A 683 14.60 -0.38 -32.85
CA PRO A 683 14.67 -0.58 -31.40
C PRO A 683 15.57 -1.79 -31.05
N ALA A 684 16.22 -1.73 -29.88
CA ALA A 684 16.97 -2.84 -29.31
C ALA A 684 15.99 -3.84 -28.69
N TRP A 685 15.48 -4.72 -29.53
CA TRP A 685 14.57 -5.80 -29.13
C TRP A 685 15.28 -6.89 -28.33
N ILE A 686 14.62 -7.32 -27.26
CA ILE A 686 14.99 -8.41 -26.34
C ILE A 686 13.95 -9.52 -26.51
N TYR A 687 14.39 -10.76 -26.63
CA TYR A 687 13.54 -11.87 -27.08
C TYR A 687 13.30 -12.91 -26.00
N HIS A 688 12.09 -13.48 -25.96
CA HIS A 688 11.79 -14.64 -25.15
C HIS A 688 11.94 -15.93 -25.96
N ASP A 689 12.68 -16.90 -25.41
CA ASP A 689 12.71 -18.26 -25.93
C ASP A 689 11.79 -19.13 -25.06
N PHE A 690 10.67 -19.59 -25.64
CA PHE A 690 9.73 -20.42 -24.92
C PHE A 690 10.30 -21.81 -24.59
N ASP A 691 9.86 -22.34 -23.45
CA ASP A 691 10.16 -23.71 -23.04
C ASP A 691 9.74 -24.74 -24.10
N LYS A 692 10.47 -25.86 -24.16
CA LYS A 692 10.20 -26.98 -25.08
C LYS A 692 8.80 -27.59 -24.95
N GLN A 693 8.09 -27.32 -23.86
CA GLN A 693 6.72 -27.76 -23.68
C GLN A 693 5.74 -27.10 -24.68
N PHE A 694 6.13 -25.98 -25.29
CA PHE A 694 5.33 -25.30 -26.31
C PHE A 694 5.92 -25.55 -27.70
N THR A 695 5.29 -26.43 -28.47
CA THR A 695 5.72 -26.75 -29.84
C THR A 695 5.45 -25.62 -30.82
N ARG A 696 4.45 -24.76 -30.54
CA ARG A 696 4.08 -23.55 -31.30
C ARG A 696 3.53 -22.48 -30.34
N PRO A 697 4.38 -21.66 -29.72
CA PRO A 697 3.94 -20.63 -28.78
C PRO A 697 3.40 -19.41 -29.52
N GLU A 698 2.24 -19.54 -30.14
CA GLU A 698 1.49 -18.37 -30.65
C GLU A 698 0.78 -17.70 -29.48
N VAL A 699 1.25 -16.51 -29.11
CA VAL A 699 0.70 -15.72 -28.01
C VAL A 699 -0.44 -14.85 -28.55
N ASN A 700 -1.63 -15.03 -27.99
CA ASN A 700 -2.84 -14.28 -28.37
C ASN A 700 -3.03 -13.02 -27.52
N SER A 701 -2.55 -13.04 -26.29
CA SER A 701 -2.55 -11.88 -25.39
C SER A 701 -1.43 -12.03 -24.38
N LEU A 702 -0.88 -10.90 -23.94
CA LEU A 702 0.18 -10.80 -22.95
C LEU A 702 -0.26 -9.79 -21.90
N CYS A 703 0.24 -9.91 -20.68
CA CYS A 703 0.21 -8.89 -19.66
C CYS A 703 1.52 -8.97 -18.85
N PRO A 704 2.44 -8.00 -19.02
CA PRO A 704 3.54 -7.82 -18.09
C PRO A 704 3.01 -7.21 -16.80
N CYS A 705 3.16 -7.92 -15.68
CA CYS A 705 2.72 -7.44 -14.38
C CYS A 705 3.89 -6.81 -13.62
N VAL A 706 3.60 -5.75 -12.86
CA VAL A 706 4.59 -5.03 -12.04
C VAL A 706 5.20 -5.88 -10.93
N ASP A 707 4.62 -7.07 -10.66
CA ASP A 707 5.18 -8.04 -9.71
C ASP A 707 6.29 -8.94 -10.26
N GLY A 708 6.71 -8.68 -11.50
CA GLY A 708 7.75 -9.45 -12.17
C GLY A 708 7.22 -10.77 -12.73
N THR A 709 5.91 -10.88 -12.98
CA THR A 709 5.31 -11.99 -13.71
C THR A 709 4.82 -11.60 -15.10
N LEU A 710 4.91 -12.53 -16.05
CA LEU A 710 4.21 -12.46 -17.32
C LEU A 710 2.98 -13.35 -17.25
N THR A 711 1.83 -12.81 -17.64
CA THR A 711 0.62 -13.61 -17.88
C THR A 711 0.32 -13.62 -19.37
N VAL A 712 0.12 -14.80 -19.94
CA VAL A 712 -0.10 -14.98 -21.38
C VAL A 712 -1.33 -15.82 -21.65
N ALA A 713 -2.03 -15.50 -22.74
CA ALA A 713 -3.01 -16.38 -23.36
C ALA A 713 -2.36 -17.05 -24.57
N MET A 714 -2.16 -18.36 -24.53
CA MET A 714 -1.57 -19.13 -25.63
C MET A 714 -2.17 -20.52 -25.68
N ILE A 715 -2.32 -21.09 -26.88
CA ILE A 715 -2.83 -22.46 -27.09
C ILE A 715 -4.20 -22.67 -26.38
N GLY A 716 -5.04 -21.63 -26.38
CA GLY A 716 -6.37 -21.65 -25.77
C GLY A 716 -6.40 -21.74 -24.24
N GLN A 717 -5.28 -21.48 -23.58
CA GLN A 717 -5.14 -21.48 -22.12
C GLN A 717 -4.43 -20.21 -21.64
N ILE A 718 -4.63 -19.85 -20.37
CA ILE A 718 -3.87 -18.80 -19.70
C ILE A 718 -2.72 -19.44 -18.91
N TYR A 719 -1.53 -18.83 -18.98
CA TYR A 719 -0.35 -19.22 -18.22
C TYR A 719 0.29 -18.02 -17.54
N THR A 720 1.00 -18.26 -16.44
CA THR A 720 1.82 -17.25 -15.75
C THR A 720 3.22 -17.80 -15.51
N ALA A 721 4.23 -16.95 -15.63
CA ALA A 721 5.60 -17.26 -15.22
C ALA A 721 6.25 -16.02 -14.60
N ASP A 722 7.19 -16.22 -13.67
CA ASP A 722 8.10 -15.16 -13.24
C ASP A 722 9.03 -14.84 -14.41
N TYR A 723 9.42 -13.58 -14.57
CA TYR A 723 10.38 -13.19 -15.60
C TYR A 723 11.48 -12.29 -15.08
N LYS A 724 12.60 -12.34 -15.80
CA LYS A 724 13.71 -11.40 -15.68
C LYS A 724 14.19 -11.04 -17.07
N ILE A 725 14.47 -9.75 -17.27
CA ILE A 725 15.10 -9.27 -18.50
C ILE A 725 16.62 -9.30 -18.29
N ASP A 726 17.30 -10.16 -19.04
CA ASP A 726 18.76 -10.19 -19.12
C ASP A 726 19.22 -9.43 -20.35
N ARG A 727 19.64 -8.19 -20.13
CA ARG A 727 20.10 -7.27 -21.17
C ARG A 727 21.49 -7.61 -21.69
N LYS A 728 22.28 -8.42 -20.98
CA LYS A 728 23.59 -8.87 -21.45
C LYS A 728 23.43 -9.89 -22.57
N THR A 729 22.45 -10.77 -22.45
CA THR A 729 22.14 -11.79 -23.45
C THR A 729 21.02 -11.37 -24.40
N ASN A 730 20.38 -10.22 -24.16
CA ASN A 730 19.16 -9.76 -24.85
C ASN A 730 18.02 -10.80 -24.79
N ARG A 731 17.85 -11.43 -23.63
CA ARG A 731 16.84 -12.46 -23.40
C ARG A 731 15.88 -12.13 -22.27
N ILE A 732 14.62 -12.49 -22.48
CA ILE A 732 13.61 -12.59 -21.43
C ILE A 732 13.69 -14.02 -20.90
N VAL A 733 14.17 -14.17 -19.67
CA VAL A 733 14.27 -15.46 -18.98
C VAL A 733 13.03 -15.61 -18.11
N THR A 734 12.33 -16.74 -18.23
CA THR A 734 11.17 -17.04 -17.40
C THR A 734 11.41 -18.24 -16.50
N SER A 735 10.67 -18.32 -15.40
CA SER A 735 10.46 -19.59 -14.70
C SER A 735 9.56 -20.52 -15.54
N SER A 736 9.32 -21.73 -15.04
CA SER A 736 8.36 -22.66 -15.65
C SER A 736 6.96 -22.05 -15.72
N TRP A 737 6.34 -22.13 -16.88
CA TRP A 737 4.98 -21.62 -17.09
C TRP A 737 3.94 -22.45 -16.34
N VAL A 738 3.17 -21.79 -15.48
CA VAL A 738 2.08 -22.38 -14.68
C VAL A 738 0.75 -22.14 -15.38
N ARG A 739 -0.03 -23.20 -15.60
CA ARG A 739 -1.37 -23.10 -16.19
C ARG A 739 -2.37 -22.49 -15.19
N ARG A 740 -3.14 -21.52 -15.66
CA ARG A 740 -4.17 -20.79 -14.87
C ARG A 740 -5.61 -21.12 -15.27
N GLY A 741 -5.80 -21.90 -16.34
CA GLY A 741 -7.13 -22.18 -16.90
C GLY A 741 -7.74 -20.94 -17.56
N GLY A 742 -8.85 -21.13 -18.28
CA GLY A 742 -9.52 -20.06 -19.02
C GLY A 742 -8.97 -19.86 -20.44
N LYS A 743 -9.81 -19.32 -21.32
CA LYS A 743 -9.47 -19.00 -22.72
C LYS A 743 -9.71 -17.51 -22.92
N ALA A 744 -8.67 -16.79 -23.32
CA ALA A 744 -8.69 -15.34 -23.38
C ALA A 744 -8.36 -14.80 -24.78
N THR A 745 -9.06 -13.73 -25.17
CA THR A 745 -8.66 -12.82 -26.24
C THR A 745 -7.82 -11.66 -25.70
N GLN A 746 -8.06 -11.28 -24.45
CA GLN A 746 -7.25 -10.31 -23.71
C GLN A 746 -7.09 -10.78 -22.26
N VAL A 747 -5.90 -10.71 -21.69
CA VAL A 747 -5.62 -11.06 -20.29
C VAL A 747 -4.95 -9.89 -19.58
N VAL A 748 -5.28 -9.71 -18.30
CA VAL A 748 -4.65 -8.72 -17.42
C VAL A 748 -4.44 -9.35 -16.04
N LYS A 749 -3.31 -9.04 -15.42
CA LYS A 749 -3.03 -9.35 -14.02
C LYS A 749 -2.65 -8.06 -13.30
N MET A 750 -3.32 -7.79 -12.20
CA MET A 750 -2.93 -6.78 -11.22
C MET A 750 -2.23 -7.49 -10.05
N PRO A 751 -1.14 -6.90 -9.51
CA PRO A 751 -0.42 -7.49 -8.38
C PRO A 751 -1.30 -7.49 -7.13
N ILE A 752 -0.79 -8.09 -6.05
CA ILE A 752 -1.39 -7.85 -4.74
C ILE A 752 -1.39 -6.36 -4.40
N PRO A 753 -2.43 -5.86 -3.71
CA PRO A 753 -2.51 -4.45 -3.34
C PRO A 753 -1.27 -3.88 -2.65
N CYS A 754 -0.66 -4.66 -1.74
CA CYS A 754 0.51 -4.24 -0.98
C CYS A 754 1.86 -4.40 -1.70
N TRP A 755 1.85 -4.73 -2.99
CA TRP A 755 3.09 -5.06 -3.72
C TRP A 755 4.10 -3.91 -3.73
N SER A 756 3.65 -2.66 -3.89
CA SER A 756 4.52 -1.47 -3.84
C SER A 756 5.21 -1.32 -2.48
N VAL A 757 4.50 -1.62 -1.39
CA VAL A 757 5.04 -1.58 -0.03
C VAL A 757 6.05 -2.71 0.20
N LEU A 758 5.77 -3.91 -0.32
CA LEU A 758 6.69 -5.04 -0.28
C LEU A 758 8.00 -4.73 -1.04
N GLU A 759 7.91 -4.18 -2.25
CA GLU A 759 9.11 -3.81 -3.02
C GLU A 759 9.87 -2.66 -2.36
N SER A 760 9.18 -1.65 -1.82
CA SER A 760 9.82 -0.56 -1.04
C SER A 760 10.58 -1.08 0.18
N LEU A 761 10.03 -2.06 0.90
CA LEU A 761 10.74 -2.73 1.98
C LEU A 761 11.96 -3.50 1.45
N ASN A 762 11.78 -4.29 0.39
CA ASN A 762 12.85 -5.07 -0.22
C ASN A 762 14.02 -4.19 -0.71
N GLU A 763 13.74 -3.02 -1.28
CA GLU A 763 14.75 -2.03 -1.69
C GLU A 763 15.52 -1.48 -0.48
N ARG A 764 14.80 -1.01 0.55
CA ARG A 764 15.42 -0.48 1.78
C ARG A 764 16.26 -1.50 2.54
N LEU A 765 15.93 -2.79 2.39
CA LEU A 765 16.71 -3.89 2.95
C LEU A 765 17.96 -4.22 2.12
N ARG A 766 18.11 -3.69 0.90
CA ARG A 766 19.25 -3.91 -0.01
C ARG A 766 20.18 -2.71 -0.13
N ASP A 767 19.70 -1.51 0.18
CA ASP A 767 20.51 -0.30 0.20
C ASP A 767 21.58 -0.38 1.30
N GLU A 768 22.81 -0.70 0.87
CA GLU A 768 24.08 -0.50 1.58
C GLU A 768 24.95 0.50 0.81
#